data_AF-A0A9X2L3P4-F1
#
_entry.id   AF-A0A9X2L3P4-F1
#
_cell.length_a   1.000
_cell.length_b   1.000
_cell.length_c   1.000
_cell.angle_alpha   90.00
_cell.angle_beta   90.00
_cell.angle_gamma   90.00
#
_symmetry.space_group_name_H-M   'P 1'
#
loop_
_entity.id
_entity.type
_entity.pdbx_description
1 polymer ?
#
loop_
_entity_poly.entity_id
_entity_poly.type
_entity_poly.pdbx_seq_one_letter_code
_entity_poly.pdbx_strand_id
1 'polypeptide(L)'
;MAYPNSITQKAAALIFVFSLLFSTSAFSQSCPTQGTQIFPELSGQELLDALVQEYGTTDNINYDNARDILYSEIDNKNDSLTTIYTGYRIYLDPNNDPSTDAFEKDVNAEHSWPQSKGASTEPARSDMHHLFPAYSRANSARGNHPFYEIPDQETDTWWRLDQDLSNPDGNVVDEYSEYRDSHPNTSYSASWEPRESVKGDIARAVFYFYTMYKTQADNADPIFFEIQKDFLRNWNSVDAVSTTEYERTCAIADIQGNEVNPFVIDPSLVERAYFEGEISQTNVEFSASVLNFSEGDGAIEIELSITNPNADTATTVDVVYSGGTATSGDDFQAFSSQSVTFPAGSLDRQSVTLTLIDDDLEEGDETISLGLENVSGPQQAVIGSANSTEITIRDNDGETPSAAWINEMHYDNDGGDQGEFVEIAVNSEFADLTDVTLSLYNGNGGSVYATYSGNDFTAGDTENGISIFYVDLPVNGLQNGSPDGMSLDIGGELIQFLSYEGTFTAVDGPAQDVESTDIGVEQPGNSSVGSSLSLEGTGSAYKDFSWAFTESNTKGSVNTNQTFETPTSNEDENPAIADDFKLHQNYPNPFNPTTNISYELKNAVDVTLSVYNVLGQKVVTLVDGMKSAGSHMATFDASGLSSGVYFYQLRAGEVTFTQKMLLSK
;
A
#
# COMPACT_ATOMS: atom_id res chain seq x y z
N MET A 1 -62.15 31.32 -58.11
CA MET A 1 -60.93 32.08 -58.50
C MET A 1 -59.97 31.96 -57.32
N ALA A 2 -58.81 31.33 -57.34
CA ALA A 2 -57.99 30.66 -58.34
C ALA A 2 -57.24 29.48 -57.65
N TYR A 3 -56.89 28.44 -58.41
CA TYR A 3 -55.89 27.40 -58.07
C TYR A 3 -54.49 27.87 -58.56
N PRO A 4 -53.37 27.12 -58.36
CA PRO A 4 -52.90 26.28 -57.24
C PRO A 4 -51.39 26.53 -56.91
N ASN A 5 -50.82 25.85 -55.89
CA ASN A 5 -49.59 25.05 -56.07
C ASN A 5 -49.26 24.17 -54.85
N SER A 6 -49.21 22.88 -55.13
CA SER A 6 -48.72 21.76 -54.31
C SER A 6 -47.23 21.51 -54.55
N ILE A 7 -46.44 21.19 -53.52
CA ILE A 7 -45.33 20.20 -53.51
C ILE A 7 -45.14 19.81 -52.01
N THR A 8 -45.66 18.71 -51.47
CA THR A 8 -45.14 17.32 -51.42
C THR A 8 -43.65 17.16 -51.07
N GLN A 9 -43.33 16.88 -49.80
CA GLN A 9 -42.25 15.98 -49.35
C GLN A 9 -42.45 15.69 -47.85
N LYS A 10 -43.08 14.57 -47.50
CA LYS A 10 -42.38 13.37 -46.99
C LYS A 10 -41.23 13.71 -46.03
N ALA A 11 -41.56 13.90 -44.75
CA ALA A 11 -40.60 13.66 -43.67
C ALA A 11 -40.44 12.14 -43.57
N ALA A 12 -39.45 11.61 -44.28
CA ALA A 12 -38.98 10.25 -44.06
C ALA A 12 -38.25 10.23 -42.72
N ALA A 13 -38.73 9.41 -41.79
CA ALA A 13 -37.96 8.98 -40.65
C ALA A 13 -36.67 8.33 -41.17
N LEU A 14 -35.54 8.97 -40.91
CA LEU A 14 -34.23 8.40 -41.16
C LEU A 14 -33.96 7.42 -40.01
N ILE A 15 -34.53 6.23 -40.09
CA ILE A 15 -34.06 5.09 -39.31
C ILE A 15 -32.75 4.69 -39.98
N PHE A 16 -31.62 5.10 -39.38
CA PHE A 16 -30.32 4.52 -39.71
C PHE A 16 -30.35 3.08 -39.18
N VAL A 17 -30.80 2.14 -40.00
CA VAL A 17 -30.52 0.72 -39.79
C VAL A 17 -29.05 0.54 -40.16
N PHE A 18 -28.16 0.63 -39.17
CA PHE A 18 -26.81 0.10 -39.32
C PHE A 18 -26.95 -1.41 -39.47
N SER A 19 -26.98 -1.86 -40.72
CA SER A 19 -26.89 -3.27 -41.06
C SER A 19 -25.41 -3.64 -40.95
N LEU A 20 -24.96 -3.95 -39.74
CA LEU A 20 -23.71 -4.68 -39.53
C LEU A 20 -23.91 -6.07 -40.15
N LEU A 21 -23.46 -6.21 -41.39
CA LEU A 21 -23.21 -7.50 -42.01
C LEU A 21 -22.03 -8.14 -41.26
N PHE A 22 -22.31 -8.83 -40.15
CA PHE A 22 -21.38 -9.81 -39.63
C PHE A 22 -21.28 -10.94 -40.66
N SER A 23 -20.15 -10.99 -41.36
CA SER A 23 -19.78 -12.15 -42.14
C SER A 23 -19.61 -13.32 -41.18
N THR A 24 -20.50 -14.31 -41.27
CA THR A 24 -20.37 -15.60 -40.59
C THR A 24 -19.20 -16.38 -41.19
N SER A 25 -18.00 -16.05 -40.76
CA SER A 25 -16.87 -16.97 -40.81
C SER A 25 -16.84 -17.72 -39.49
N ALA A 26 -17.35 -18.95 -39.52
CA ALA A 26 -17.17 -19.94 -38.47
C ALA A 26 -15.67 -20.24 -38.32
N PHE A 27 -14.99 -19.40 -37.55
CA PHE A 27 -13.77 -19.74 -36.85
C PHE A 27 -14.20 -20.03 -35.42
N SER A 28 -13.73 -21.13 -34.84
CA SER A 28 -13.65 -21.25 -33.38
C SER A 28 -12.96 -19.99 -32.90
N GLN A 29 -13.71 -19.11 -32.25
CA GLN A 29 -13.22 -17.81 -31.83
C GLN A 29 -12.38 -18.09 -30.60
N SER A 30 -11.05 -18.04 -30.75
CA SER A 30 -10.15 -18.06 -29.61
C SER A 30 -10.57 -16.97 -28.63
N CYS A 31 -10.53 -17.26 -27.33
CA CYS A 31 -10.83 -16.29 -26.28
C CYS A 31 -10.18 -14.93 -26.58
N PRO A 32 -10.92 -13.81 -26.48
CA PRO A 32 -10.36 -12.49 -26.73
C PRO A 32 -9.10 -12.25 -25.91
N THR A 33 -8.13 -11.54 -26.46
CA THR A 33 -6.92 -11.17 -25.71
C THR A 33 -7.31 -10.26 -24.54
N GLN A 34 -6.80 -10.54 -23.34
CA GLN A 34 -6.98 -9.69 -22.17
C GLN A 34 -6.57 -8.24 -22.47
N GLY A 35 -7.38 -7.27 -22.04
CA GLY A 35 -7.17 -5.84 -22.33
C GLY A 35 -7.68 -5.39 -23.70
N THR A 36 -8.33 -6.27 -24.47
CA THR A 36 -9.02 -5.86 -25.70
C THR A 36 -10.18 -4.96 -25.36
N GLN A 37 -10.15 -3.70 -25.81
CA GLN A 37 -11.26 -2.78 -25.58
C GLN A 37 -12.52 -3.25 -26.33
N ILE A 38 -13.59 -3.50 -25.57
CA ILE A 38 -14.88 -3.97 -26.10
C ILE A 38 -15.76 -2.75 -26.41
N PHE A 39 -16.32 -2.73 -27.62
CA PHE A 39 -17.18 -1.65 -28.15
C PHE A 39 -16.64 -0.24 -27.88
N PRO A 40 -15.39 0.09 -28.29
CA PRO A 40 -14.68 1.30 -27.84
C PRO A 40 -15.44 2.62 -28.03
N GLU A 41 -16.37 2.66 -28.99
CA GLU A 41 -17.18 3.84 -29.33
C GLU A 41 -18.48 3.97 -28.52
N LEU A 42 -18.81 3.00 -27.67
CA LEU A 42 -20.04 2.98 -26.87
C LEU A 42 -19.75 3.24 -25.39
N SER A 43 -20.70 3.88 -24.71
CA SER A 43 -20.76 4.11 -23.27
C SER A 43 -22.19 4.06 -22.74
N GLY A 44 -22.33 4.02 -21.42
CA GLY A 44 -23.60 4.06 -20.70
C GLY A 44 -24.60 3.01 -21.15
N GLN A 45 -25.85 3.44 -21.31
CA GLN A 45 -26.94 2.54 -21.68
C GLN A 45 -26.75 1.90 -23.07
N GLU A 46 -26.17 2.61 -24.04
CA GLU A 46 -25.92 2.05 -25.37
C GLU A 46 -24.87 0.93 -25.31
N LEU A 47 -23.84 1.08 -24.46
CA LEU A 47 -22.87 0.03 -24.18
C LEU A 47 -23.50 -1.14 -23.43
N LEU A 48 -24.29 -0.89 -22.39
CA LEU A 48 -25.00 -1.95 -21.65
C LEU A 48 -25.88 -2.79 -22.57
N ASP A 49 -26.66 -2.15 -23.45
CA ASP A 49 -27.51 -2.85 -24.41
C ASP A 49 -26.68 -3.71 -25.38
N ALA A 50 -25.53 -3.21 -25.85
CA ALA A 50 -24.62 -3.95 -26.72
C ALA A 50 -23.96 -5.15 -25.99
N LEU A 51 -23.56 -4.97 -24.74
CA LEU A 51 -22.98 -6.04 -23.91
C LEU A 51 -23.98 -7.18 -23.70
N VAL A 52 -25.23 -6.85 -23.33
CA VAL A 52 -26.29 -7.85 -23.17
C VAL A 52 -26.57 -8.59 -24.47
N GLN A 53 -26.54 -7.89 -25.59
CA GLN A 53 -26.81 -8.50 -26.90
C GLN A 53 -25.69 -9.47 -27.33
N GLU A 54 -24.43 -9.12 -27.09
CA GLU A 54 -23.29 -9.90 -27.61
C GLU A 54 -22.80 -10.96 -26.62
N TYR A 55 -22.84 -10.70 -25.30
CA TYR A 55 -22.26 -11.58 -24.28
C TYR A 55 -23.30 -12.24 -23.36
N GLY A 56 -24.60 -12.00 -23.61
CA GLY A 56 -25.67 -12.59 -22.83
C GLY A 56 -25.87 -14.07 -23.18
N THR A 57 -25.64 -14.97 -22.24
CA THR A 57 -25.88 -16.41 -22.49
C THR A 57 -27.36 -16.74 -22.67
N THR A 58 -27.66 -17.59 -23.66
CA THR A 58 -28.98 -18.22 -23.84
C THR A 58 -28.95 -19.73 -23.57
N ASP A 59 -27.79 -20.25 -23.18
CA ASP A 59 -27.59 -21.67 -22.93
C ASP A 59 -28.22 -22.08 -21.61
N ASN A 60 -29.00 -23.17 -21.66
CA ASN A 60 -29.70 -23.71 -20.50
C ASN A 60 -28.95 -24.94 -19.95
N ILE A 61 -27.70 -24.73 -19.55
CA ILE A 61 -27.00 -25.71 -18.71
C ILE A 61 -27.76 -25.75 -17.39
N ASN A 62 -28.13 -26.94 -16.90
CA ASN A 62 -28.82 -26.99 -15.61
C ASN A 62 -27.82 -26.70 -14.48
N TYR A 63 -28.33 -26.15 -13.38
CA TYR A 63 -27.52 -25.78 -12.21
C TYR A 63 -26.60 -26.90 -11.67
N ASP A 64 -27.03 -28.16 -11.66
CA ASP A 64 -26.20 -29.24 -11.13
C ASP A 64 -24.99 -29.50 -12.05
N ASN A 65 -25.23 -29.64 -13.34
CA ASN A 65 -24.18 -29.80 -14.35
C ASN A 65 -23.20 -28.62 -14.38
N ALA A 66 -23.69 -27.38 -14.23
CA ALA A 66 -22.85 -26.19 -14.22
C ALA A 66 -21.81 -26.25 -13.08
N ARG A 67 -22.24 -26.63 -11.87
CA ARG A 67 -21.33 -26.80 -10.73
C ARG A 67 -20.37 -27.96 -10.92
N ASP A 68 -20.84 -29.10 -11.43
CA ASP A 68 -19.97 -30.26 -11.63
C ASP A 68 -18.84 -29.95 -12.62
N ILE A 69 -19.16 -29.26 -13.71
CA ILE A 69 -18.18 -28.81 -14.70
C ILE A 69 -17.22 -27.78 -14.08
N LEU A 70 -17.74 -26.76 -13.39
CA LEU A 70 -16.90 -25.79 -12.69
C LEU A 70 -15.92 -26.48 -11.75
N TYR A 71 -16.40 -27.38 -10.91
CA TYR A 71 -15.59 -27.96 -9.85
C TYR A 71 -14.58 -29.00 -10.33
N SER A 72 -14.88 -29.72 -11.42
CA SER A 72 -14.01 -30.80 -11.90
C SER A 72 -13.11 -30.40 -13.06
N GLU A 73 -13.55 -29.50 -13.94
CA GLU A 73 -12.84 -29.18 -15.19
C GLU A 73 -12.20 -27.79 -15.16
N ILE A 74 -12.82 -26.79 -14.53
CA ILE A 74 -12.40 -25.38 -14.61
C ILE A 74 -11.60 -24.94 -13.38
N ASP A 75 -12.23 -25.05 -12.21
CA ASP A 75 -11.71 -24.56 -10.93
C ASP A 75 -10.79 -25.58 -10.23
N ASN A 76 -10.79 -26.85 -10.69
CA ASN A 76 -9.87 -27.87 -10.20
C ASN A 76 -8.45 -27.64 -10.72
N LYS A 77 -7.49 -27.39 -9.83
CA LYS A 77 -6.07 -27.28 -10.16
C LYS A 77 -5.29 -28.34 -9.40
N ASN A 78 -4.66 -29.26 -10.12
CA ASN A 78 -3.88 -30.37 -9.55
C ASN A 78 -4.68 -31.18 -8.50
N ASP A 79 -5.84 -31.66 -8.91
CA ASP A 79 -6.80 -32.44 -8.10
C ASP A 79 -7.38 -31.70 -6.88
N SER A 80 -7.17 -30.38 -6.80
CA SER A 80 -7.59 -29.56 -5.67
C SER A 80 -8.58 -28.48 -6.09
N LEU A 81 -9.68 -28.36 -5.35
CA LEU A 81 -10.66 -27.30 -5.45
C LEU A 81 -10.43 -26.30 -4.31
N THR A 82 -10.18 -25.02 -4.65
CA THR A 82 -9.96 -23.93 -3.69
C THR A 82 -11.19 -23.02 -3.65
N THR A 83 -11.63 -22.65 -2.44
CA THR A 83 -12.81 -21.81 -2.24
C THR A 83 -12.51 -20.32 -2.41
N ILE A 84 -13.47 -19.57 -2.93
CA ILE A 84 -13.28 -18.15 -3.30
C ILE A 84 -12.97 -17.26 -2.10
N TYR A 85 -13.80 -17.32 -1.05
CA TYR A 85 -13.70 -16.41 0.09
C TYR A 85 -12.56 -16.74 1.05
N THR A 86 -12.41 -18.02 1.43
CA THR A 86 -11.51 -18.38 2.54
C THR A 86 -10.20 -19.02 2.09
N GLY A 87 -10.06 -19.37 0.80
CA GLY A 87 -8.91 -20.14 0.33
C GLY A 87 -8.87 -21.60 0.83
N TYR A 88 -9.94 -22.07 1.50
CA TYR A 88 -10.06 -23.46 1.92
C TYR A 88 -9.93 -24.39 0.71
N ARG A 89 -9.13 -25.45 0.86
CA ARG A 89 -8.81 -26.35 -0.24
C ARG A 89 -9.19 -27.77 0.12
N ILE A 90 -9.86 -28.43 -0.82
CA ILE A 90 -10.21 -29.85 -0.73
C ILE A 90 -9.64 -30.61 -1.92
N TYR A 91 -9.33 -31.89 -1.72
CA TYR A 91 -9.12 -32.83 -2.81
C TYR A 91 -10.47 -33.32 -3.32
N LEU A 92 -10.69 -33.31 -4.64
CA LEU A 92 -11.88 -33.89 -5.26
C LEU A 92 -11.59 -35.31 -5.75
N ASP A 93 -12.40 -36.29 -5.33
CA ASP A 93 -12.26 -37.67 -5.82
C ASP A 93 -12.85 -37.78 -7.24
N PRO A 94 -12.05 -38.10 -8.27
CA PRO A 94 -12.52 -38.18 -9.65
C PRO A 94 -13.52 -39.32 -9.90
N ASN A 95 -13.75 -40.20 -8.92
CA ASN A 95 -14.75 -41.28 -9.01
C ASN A 95 -16.12 -40.89 -8.44
N ASN A 96 -16.21 -39.76 -7.74
CA ASN A 96 -17.45 -39.25 -7.17
C ASN A 96 -18.04 -38.15 -8.06
N ASP A 97 -19.32 -37.87 -7.87
CA ASP A 97 -19.98 -36.70 -8.45
C ASP A 97 -19.35 -35.42 -7.86
N PRO A 98 -18.81 -34.48 -8.66
CA PRO A 98 -17.96 -33.41 -8.15
C PRO A 98 -18.64 -32.50 -7.14
N SER A 99 -19.87 -32.03 -7.42
CA SER A 99 -20.59 -31.16 -6.48
C SER A 99 -21.09 -31.89 -5.25
N THR A 100 -21.39 -33.19 -5.35
CA THR A 100 -21.71 -34.03 -4.19
C THR A 100 -20.49 -34.27 -3.30
N ASP A 101 -19.34 -34.60 -3.89
CA ASP A 101 -18.08 -34.85 -3.18
C ASP A 101 -17.56 -33.59 -2.47
N ALA A 102 -17.69 -32.43 -3.13
CA ALA A 102 -17.40 -31.13 -2.54
C ALA A 102 -18.30 -30.87 -1.32
N PHE A 103 -19.60 -31.13 -1.44
CA PHE A 103 -20.56 -30.93 -0.36
C PHE A 103 -20.28 -31.80 0.87
N GLU A 104 -19.85 -33.05 0.67
CA GLU A 104 -19.43 -33.95 1.76
C GLU A 104 -18.17 -33.45 2.50
N LYS A 105 -17.44 -32.49 1.90
CA LYS A 105 -16.21 -31.87 2.43
C LYS A 105 -16.41 -30.39 2.75
N ASP A 106 -17.64 -30.01 3.11
CA ASP A 106 -18.04 -28.67 3.52
C ASP A 106 -17.81 -27.58 2.46
N VAL A 107 -17.83 -27.92 1.16
CA VAL A 107 -17.79 -26.94 0.06
C VAL A 107 -19.10 -26.95 -0.71
N ASN A 108 -19.71 -25.78 -0.89
CA ASN A 108 -20.93 -25.61 -1.67
C ASN A 108 -20.77 -24.47 -2.70
N ALA A 109 -21.80 -24.26 -3.53
CA ALA A 109 -21.77 -23.21 -4.55
C ALA A 109 -22.14 -21.87 -3.92
N GLU A 110 -21.23 -20.92 -4.06
CA GLU A 110 -21.48 -19.51 -3.91
C GLU A 110 -22.06 -18.93 -5.19
N HIS A 111 -23.05 -18.07 -5.00
CA HIS A 111 -23.65 -17.22 -6.01
C HIS A 111 -23.19 -15.79 -5.71
N SER A 112 -22.16 -15.27 -6.37
CA SER A 112 -21.65 -13.92 -6.08
C SER A 112 -22.75 -12.86 -6.25
N TRP A 113 -23.77 -13.13 -7.07
CA TRP A 113 -25.08 -12.51 -6.97
C TRP A 113 -26.13 -13.43 -6.31
N PRO A 114 -26.67 -13.13 -5.11
CA PRO A 114 -27.52 -14.07 -4.38
C PRO A 114 -28.79 -14.50 -5.14
N GLN A 115 -29.17 -15.78 -5.04
CA GLN A 115 -30.41 -16.29 -5.63
C GLN A 115 -31.67 -15.53 -5.17
N SER A 116 -31.69 -15.09 -3.91
CA SER A 116 -32.78 -14.29 -3.34
C SER A 116 -32.88 -12.87 -3.93
N LYS A 117 -31.86 -12.43 -4.67
CA LYS A 117 -31.75 -11.12 -5.31
C LYS A 117 -31.91 -11.20 -6.84
N GLY A 118 -32.46 -12.30 -7.38
CA GLY A 118 -32.78 -12.42 -8.80
C GLY A 118 -32.09 -13.57 -9.54
N ALA A 119 -31.13 -14.26 -8.91
CA ALA A 119 -30.39 -15.37 -9.52
C ALA A 119 -31.03 -16.76 -9.30
N SER A 120 -32.35 -16.87 -9.04
CA SER A 120 -32.99 -18.14 -8.68
C SER A 120 -33.55 -18.97 -9.85
N THR A 121 -33.51 -18.43 -11.07
CA THR A 121 -34.07 -19.06 -12.28
C THR A 121 -33.05 -19.13 -13.40
N GLU A 122 -33.12 -20.18 -14.22
CA GLU A 122 -32.26 -20.28 -15.41
C GLU A 122 -32.58 -19.20 -16.46
N PRO A 123 -31.55 -18.71 -17.19
CA PRO A 123 -30.13 -19.12 -17.12
C PRO A 123 -29.34 -18.46 -15.97
N ALA A 124 -29.91 -17.44 -15.31
CA ALA A 124 -29.21 -16.68 -14.27
C ALA A 124 -28.77 -17.54 -13.07
N ARG A 125 -29.46 -18.64 -12.76
CA ARG A 125 -29.07 -19.52 -11.65
C ARG A 125 -27.83 -20.36 -11.97
N SER A 126 -27.71 -20.85 -13.20
CA SER A 126 -26.64 -21.73 -13.66
C SER A 126 -25.47 -21.04 -14.35
N ASP A 127 -25.55 -19.73 -14.59
CA ASP A 127 -24.48 -19.00 -15.27
C ASP A 127 -23.18 -19.03 -14.46
N MET A 128 -22.18 -19.75 -14.98
CA MET A 128 -20.93 -20.07 -14.31
C MET A 128 -20.04 -18.85 -14.04
N HIS A 129 -20.27 -17.72 -14.71
CA HIS A 129 -19.48 -16.49 -14.51
C HIS A 129 -19.71 -15.82 -13.15
N HIS A 130 -20.74 -16.20 -12.39
CA HIS A 130 -20.96 -15.73 -11.00
C HIS A 130 -21.05 -16.87 -9.97
N LEU A 131 -20.78 -18.11 -10.39
CA LEU A 131 -20.76 -19.27 -9.50
C LEU A 131 -19.33 -19.60 -9.09
N PHE A 132 -19.12 -19.85 -7.80
CA PHE A 132 -17.81 -20.20 -7.26
C PHE A 132 -17.91 -21.31 -6.20
N PRO A 133 -16.88 -22.13 -5.99
CA PRO A 133 -16.80 -22.97 -4.82
C PRO A 133 -16.58 -22.12 -3.56
N ALA A 134 -17.32 -22.38 -2.48
CA ALA A 134 -17.18 -21.66 -1.21
C ALA A 134 -17.23 -22.61 -0.02
N TYR A 135 -16.48 -22.27 1.04
CA TYR A 135 -16.56 -22.99 2.31
C TYR A 135 -17.94 -22.77 2.91
N SER A 136 -18.66 -23.84 3.21
CA SER A 136 -20.11 -23.82 3.43
C SER A 136 -20.53 -22.92 4.59
N ARG A 137 -19.70 -22.83 5.64
CA ARG A 137 -19.96 -21.94 6.78
C ARG A 137 -19.76 -20.46 6.42
N ALA A 138 -18.68 -20.14 5.70
CA ALA A 138 -18.43 -18.79 5.21
C ALA A 138 -19.51 -18.36 4.20
N ASN A 139 -19.88 -19.24 3.26
CA ASN A 139 -20.99 -18.98 2.33
C ASN A 139 -22.32 -18.74 3.08
N SER A 140 -22.59 -19.53 4.13
CA SER A 140 -23.78 -19.33 4.97
C SER A 140 -23.77 -17.98 5.70
N ALA A 141 -22.60 -17.52 6.15
CA ALA A 141 -22.43 -16.22 6.79
C ALA A 141 -22.55 -15.06 5.79
N ARG A 142 -21.98 -15.21 4.58
CA ARG A 142 -22.13 -14.27 3.46
C ARG A 142 -23.60 -14.07 3.09
N GLY A 143 -24.39 -15.15 3.05
CA GLY A 143 -25.83 -15.10 2.90
C GLY A 143 -26.30 -14.32 1.65
N ASN A 144 -27.05 -13.24 1.87
CA ASN A 144 -27.45 -12.29 0.81
C ASN A 144 -27.04 -10.86 1.14
N HIS A 145 -25.98 -10.71 1.94
CA HIS A 145 -25.46 -9.43 2.37
C HIS A 145 -24.77 -8.72 1.20
N PRO A 146 -24.95 -7.39 1.07
CA PRO A 146 -24.19 -6.60 0.10
C PRO A 146 -22.70 -6.70 0.38
N PHE A 147 -21.90 -6.59 -0.68
CA PHE A 147 -20.48 -6.37 -0.52
C PHE A 147 -20.20 -4.95 -0.01
N TYR A 148 -19.20 -4.82 0.84
CA TYR A 148 -18.79 -3.57 1.49
C TYR A 148 -17.30 -3.65 1.85
N GLU A 149 -16.64 -2.50 1.90
CA GLU A 149 -15.30 -2.36 2.47
C GLU A 149 -15.43 -2.13 3.99
N ILE A 150 -15.25 -3.18 4.79
CA ILE A 150 -15.40 -3.19 6.24
C ILE A 150 -14.07 -2.73 6.84
N PRO A 151 -14.04 -1.62 7.60
CA PRO A 151 -12.83 -1.29 8.36
C PRO A 151 -12.55 -2.38 9.40
N ASP A 152 -11.30 -2.84 9.53
CA ASP A 152 -10.89 -3.96 10.41
C ASP A 152 -11.45 -3.84 11.84
N GLN A 153 -11.47 -2.62 12.37
CA GLN A 153 -11.95 -2.30 13.72
C GLN A 153 -13.48 -2.46 13.89
N GLU A 154 -14.21 -2.53 12.79
CA GLU A 154 -15.66 -2.76 12.71
C GLU A 154 -15.99 -4.22 12.37
N THR A 155 -14.98 -5.08 12.16
CA THR A 155 -15.15 -6.47 11.77
C THR A 155 -15.51 -7.36 12.95
N ASP A 156 -16.64 -8.07 12.82
CA ASP A 156 -17.15 -8.97 13.85
C ASP A 156 -16.58 -10.39 13.71
N THR A 157 -16.31 -10.85 12.49
CA THR A 157 -15.79 -12.21 12.25
C THR A 157 -14.90 -12.26 11.00
N TRP A 158 -13.76 -12.89 11.16
CA TRP A 158 -12.71 -13.07 10.16
C TRP A 158 -12.70 -14.53 9.68
N TRP A 159 -12.65 -14.75 8.37
CA TRP A 159 -12.80 -16.06 7.75
C TRP A 159 -11.60 -16.42 6.87
N ARG A 160 -10.86 -17.47 7.24
CA ARG A 160 -9.71 -17.99 6.48
C ARG A 160 -9.62 -19.50 6.62
N LEU A 161 -9.34 -20.19 5.53
CA LEU A 161 -9.38 -21.65 5.41
C LEU A 161 -10.71 -22.21 5.96
N ASP A 162 -10.66 -23.13 6.91
CA ASP A 162 -11.80 -23.74 7.60
C ASP A 162 -12.14 -23.06 8.94
N GLN A 163 -11.66 -21.83 9.15
CA GLN A 163 -11.77 -21.12 10.42
C GLN A 163 -12.60 -19.84 10.32
N ASP A 164 -13.28 -19.55 11.43
CA ASP A 164 -13.94 -18.29 11.76
C ASP A 164 -13.39 -17.78 13.09
N LEU A 165 -12.83 -16.58 13.09
CA LEU A 165 -12.12 -16.00 14.23
C LEU A 165 -12.72 -14.65 14.60
N SER A 166 -12.76 -14.34 15.89
CA SER A 166 -13.07 -12.99 16.38
C SER A 166 -11.84 -12.10 16.51
N ASN A 167 -10.64 -12.67 16.34
CA ASN A 167 -9.36 -11.99 16.41
C ASN A 167 -8.40 -12.65 15.41
N PRO A 168 -8.13 -12.01 14.25
CA PRO A 168 -7.28 -12.58 13.22
C PRO A 168 -5.81 -12.53 13.62
N ASP A 169 -4.94 -13.12 12.81
CA ASP A 169 -3.52 -12.83 12.83
C ASP A 169 -3.26 -11.53 12.06
N GLY A 170 -2.73 -10.53 12.76
CA GLY A 170 -2.49 -9.19 12.22
C GLY A 170 -1.47 -9.15 11.07
N ASN A 171 -0.67 -10.19 10.87
CA ASN A 171 0.32 -10.25 9.80
C ASN A 171 -0.25 -10.72 8.46
N VAL A 172 -1.47 -11.26 8.44
CA VAL A 172 -2.10 -11.85 7.24
C VAL A 172 -3.57 -11.46 7.13
N VAL A 173 -3.89 -10.23 7.54
CA VAL A 173 -5.26 -9.66 7.53
C VAL A 173 -5.87 -9.76 6.12
N ASP A 174 -5.09 -9.43 5.09
CA ASP A 174 -5.50 -9.45 3.68
C ASP A 174 -5.91 -10.85 3.16
N GLU A 175 -5.57 -11.92 3.88
CA GLU A 175 -5.98 -13.28 3.54
C GLU A 175 -7.37 -13.67 4.07
N TYR A 176 -7.98 -12.84 4.93
CA TYR A 176 -9.29 -13.11 5.51
C TYR A 176 -10.42 -12.47 4.70
N SER A 177 -11.55 -13.15 4.62
CA SER A 177 -12.83 -12.48 4.35
C SER A 177 -13.46 -12.01 5.65
N GLU A 178 -14.21 -10.93 5.60
CA GLU A 178 -14.71 -10.26 6.78
C GLU A 178 -16.25 -10.21 6.78
N TYR A 179 -16.79 -10.38 7.98
CA TYR A 179 -18.21 -10.23 8.26
C TYR A 179 -18.40 -9.18 9.32
N ARG A 180 -19.39 -8.31 9.06
CA ARG A 180 -19.88 -7.32 10.02
C ARG A 180 -21.38 -7.49 10.17
N ASP A 181 -21.88 -7.64 11.39
CA ASP A 181 -23.29 -7.81 11.77
C ASP A 181 -24.08 -6.48 11.72
N SER A 182 -23.70 -5.61 10.79
CA SER A 182 -24.37 -4.37 10.46
C SER A 182 -23.93 -3.90 9.08
N HIS A 183 -24.76 -3.05 8.45
CA HIS A 183 -24.43 -2.38 7.20
C HIS A 183 -24.80 -0.89 7.32
N PRO A 184 -23.99 0.06 6.79
CA PRO A 184 -24.28 1.49 6.88
C PRO A 184 -25.65 1.87 6.29
N ASN A 185 -26.03 1.22 5.19
CA ASN A 185 -27.42 1.22 4.73
C ASN A 185 -28.26 0.25 5.56
N THR A 186 -29.07 0.81 6.45
CA THR A 186 -29.95 0.08 7.39
C THR A 186 -31.04 -0.80 6.75
N SER A 187 -31.16 -0.82 5.42
CA SER A 187 -31.98 -1.80 4.70
C SER A 187 -31.41 -3.22 4.76
N TYR A 188 -30.12 -3.35 5.13
CA TYR A 188 -29.40 -4.61 5.22
C TYR A 188 -28.89 -4.81 6.65
N SER A 189 -28.93 -6.05 7.12
CA SER A 189 -28.59 -6.39 8.50
C SER A 189 -27.10 -6.65 8.72
N ALA A 190 -26.33 -6.90 7.67
CA ALA A 190 -24.92 -7.23 7.74
C ALA A 190 -24.23 -6.92 6.42
N SER A 191 -22.90 -6.92 6.45
CA SER A 191 -21.99 -6.67 5.33
C SER A 191 -21.03 -7.84 5.18
N TRP A 192 -20.58 -8.08 3.95
CA TRP A 192 -19.56 -9.08 3.66
C TRP A 192 -18.44 -8.45 2.83
N GLU A 193 -17.21 -8.78 3.17
CA GLU A 193 -16.02 -8.40 2.42
C GLU A 193 -15.23 -9.66 2.07
N PRO A 194 -14.92 -9.90 0.78
CA PRO A 194 -14.02 -10.96 0.40
C PRO A 194 -12.57 -10.57 0.72
N ARG A 195 -11.69 -11.58 0.85
CA ARG A 195 -10.25 -11.37 0.97
C ARG A 195 -9.68 -10.58 -0.22
N GLU A 196 -8.62 -9.81 0.02
CA GLU A 196 -8.07 -8.84 -0.94
C GLU A 196 -7.82 -9.44 -2.32
N SER A 197 -7.18 -10.62 -2.36
CA SER A 197 -6.80 -11.33 -3.58
C SER A 197 -7.92 -11.74 -4.54
N VAL A 198 -9.19 -11.51 -4.19
CA VAL A 198 -10.35 -11.86 -5.05
C VAL A 198 -11.41 -10.75 -5.12
N LYS A 199 -11.11 -9.55 -4.60
CA LYS A 199 -12.04 -8.41 -4.60
C LYS A 199 -12.47 -8.02 -6.02
N GLY A 200 -11.52 -7.99 -6.96
CA GLY A 200 -11.72 -7.69 -8.36
C GLY A 200 -12.50 -8.79 -9.08
N ASP A 201 -12.20 -10.06 -8.80
CA ASP A 201 -12.93 -11.21 -9.35
C ASP A 201 -14.42 -11.15 -8.99
N ILE A 202 -14.72 -10.86 -7.72
CA ILE A 202 -16.09 -10.67 -7.23
C ILE A 202 -16.74 -9.45 -7.88
N ALA A 203 -16.03 -8.32 -7.97
CA ALA A 203 -16.55 -7.12 -8.61
C ALA A 203 -16.97 -7.37 -10.06
N ARG A 204 -16.08 -7.95 -10.88
CA ARG A 204 -16.36 -8.25 -12.29
C ARG A 204 -17.47 -9.29 -12.47
N ALA A 205 -17.57 -10.26 -11.57
CA ALA A 205 -18.70 -11.21 -11.57
C ALA A 205 -20.04 -10.54 -11.23
N VAL A 206 -20.05 -9.59 -10.30
CA VAL A 206 -21.26 -8.84 -9.91
C VAL A 206 -21.68 -7.86 -11.01
N PHE A 207 -20.75 -7.11 -11.61
CA PHE A 207 -21.04 -6.24 -12.77
C PHE A 207 -21.57 -7.05 -13.96
N TYR A 208 -20.95 -8.20 -14.24
CA TYR A 208 -21.45 -9.13 -15.26
C TYR A 208 -22.88 -9.56 -14.99
N PHE A 209 -23.16 -10.10 -13.79
CA PHE A 209 -24.50 -10.57 -13.46
C PHE A 209 -25.52 -9.44 -13.60
N TYR A 210 -25.22 -8.27 -13.02
CA TYR A 210 -26.13 -7.14 -13.06
C TYR A 210 -26.37 -6.67 -14.49
N THR A 211 -25.35 -6.68 -15.37
CA THR A 211 -25.50 -6.37 -16.80
C THR A 211 -26.46 -7.34 -17.47
N MET A 212 -26.18 -8.64 -17.38
CA MET A 212 -26.91 -9.68 -18.12
C MET A 212 -28.34 -9.90 -17.60
N TYR A 213 -28.55 -9.67 -16.30
CA TYR A 213 -29.79 -10.00 -15.60
C TYR A 213 -30.41 -8.82 -14.85
N LYS A 214 -30.16 -7.59 -15.32
CA LYS A 214 -30.64 -6.33 -14.71
C LYS A 214 -32.12 -6.36 -14.36
N THR A 215 -32.96 -6.89 -15.25
CA THR A 215 -34.41 -6.94 -15.02
C THR A 215 -34.77 -7.84 -13.83
N GLN A 216 -34.11 -9.00 -13.70
CA GLN A 216 -34.31 -9.95 -12.61
C GLN A 216 -33.80 -9.37 -11.29
N ALA A 217 -32.61 -8.74 -11.33
CA ALA A 217 -32.00 -8.05 -10.21
C ALA A 217 -32.88 -6.92 -9.67
N ASP A 218 -33.27 -5.98 -10.52
CA ASP A 218 -34.06 -4.80 -10.14
C ASP A 218 -35.46 -5.17 -9.64
N ASN A 219 -36.06 -6.24 -10.19
CA ASN A 219 -37.35 -6.75 -9.70
C ASN A 219 -37.27 -7.38 -8.30
N ALA A 220 -36.12 -7.96 -7.95
CA ALA A 220 -35.92 -8.60 -6.66
C ALA A 220 -35.51 -7.57 -5.58
N ASP A 221 -34.56 -6.69 -5.91
CA ASP A 221 -34.11 -5.62 -5.03
C ASP A 221 -33.42 -4.49 -5.84
N PRO A 222 -34.12 -3.38 -6.14
CA PRO A 222 -33.61 -2.32 -7.01
C PRO A 222 -32.51 -1.46 -6.39
N ILE A 223 -32.25 -1.58 -5.08
CA ILE A 223 -31.19 -0.82 -4.41
C ILE A 223 -29.92 -1.67 -4.18
N PHE A 224 -30.00 -3.00 -4.34
CA PHE A 224 -28.92 -3.91 -3.98
C PHE A 224 -27.62 -3.62 -4.73
N PHE A 225 -27.70 -3.40 -6.05
CA PHE A 225 -26.52 -3.00 -6.84
C PHE A 225 -26.02 -1.61 -6.45
N GLU A 226 -26.93 -0.65 -6.35
CA GLU A 226 -26.60 0.76 -6.18
C GLU A 226 -25.83 1.06 -4.91
N ILE A 227 -26.04 0.30 -3.83
CA ILE A 227 -25.36 0.54 -2.55
C ILE A 227 -23.94 -0.02 -2.47
N GLN A 228 -23.57 -0.92 -3.39
CA GLN A 228 -22.27 -1.60 -3.39
C GLN A 228 -21.42 -1.26 -4.62
N LYS A 229 -22.04 -0.74 -5.69
CA LYS A 229 -21.37 -0.52 -6.99
C LYS A 229 -20.10 0.33 -6.89
N ASP A 230 -20.02 1.28 -5.96
CA ASP A 230 -18.85 2.15 -5.79
C ASP A 230 -17.67 1.40 -5.14
N PHE A 231 -17.94 0.51 -4.18
CA PHE A 231 -16.92 -0.39 -3.63
C PHE A 231 -16.45 -1.38 -4.69
N LEU A 232 -17.39 -1.97 -5.44
CA LEU A 232 -17.05 -2.88 -6.54
C LEU A 232 -16.27 -2.18 -7.65
N ARG A 233 -16.54 -0.90 -7.92
CA ARG A 233 -15.76 -0.08 -8.86
C ARG A 233 -14.31 0.04 -8.39
N ASN A 234 -14.10 0.38 -7.12
CA ASN A 234 -12.77 0.45 -6.53
C ASN A 234 -12.06 -0.91 -6.62
N TRP A 235 -12.71 -1.98 -6.17
CA TRP A 235 -12.18 -3.35 -6.21
C TRP A 235 -11.77 -3.80 -7.61
N ASN A 236 -12.58 -3.50 -8.64
CA ASN A 236 -12.21 -3.77 -10.02
C ASN A 236 -10.93 -3.02 -10.48
N SER A 237 -10.66 -1.85 -9.90
CA SER A 237 -9.49 -1.03 -10.25
C SER A 237 -8.22 -1.44 -9.51
N VAL A 238 -8.31 -1.84 -8.24
CA VAL A 238 -7.15 -2.19 -7.42
C VAL A 238 -6.73 -3.66 -7.57
N ASP A 239 -7.69 -4.57 -7.75
CA ASP A 239 -7.42 -6.00 -7.99
C ASP A 239 -7.56 -6.32 -9.48
N ALA A 240 -6.41 -6.26 -10.17
CA ALA A 240 -6.30 -6.47 -11.60
C ALA A 240 -6.66 -7.91 -12.00
N VAL A 241 -7.18 -8.08 -13.22
CA VAL A 241 -7.52 -9.41 -13.75
C VAL A 241 -6.31 -10.33 -13.75
N SER A 242 -6.38 -11.38 -12.95
CA SER A 242 -5.32 -12.38 -12.84
C SER A 242 -5.33 -13.33 -14.05
N THR A 243 -4.21 -14.02 -14.31
CA THR A 243 -4.16 -15.08 -15.33
C THR A 243 -5.18 -16.18 -15.04
N THR A 244 -5.39 -16.52 -13.77
CA THR A 244 -6.38 -17.53 -13.35
C THR A 244 -7.80 -17.11 -13.72
N GLU A 245 -8.17 -15.85 -13.45
CA GLU A 245 -9.50 -15.33 -13.77
C GLU A 245 -9.73 -15.24 -15.29
N TYR A 246 -8.72 -14.79 -16.04
CA TYR A 246 -8.74 -14.77 -17.49
C TYR A 246 -8.94 -16.18 -18.08
N GLU A 247 -8.14 -17.16 -17.64
CA GLU A 247 -8.28 -18.54 -18.09
C GLU A 247 -9.65 -19.13 -17.72
N ARG A 248 -10.16 -18.79 -16.53
CA ARG A 248 -11.49 -19.21 -16.07
C ARG A 248 -12.60 -18.70 -16.97
N THR A 249 -12.61 -17.40 -17.33
CA THR A 249 -13.64 -16.85 -18.21
C THR A 249 -13.60 -17.49 -19.60
N CYS A 250 -12.39 -17.76 -20.12
CA CYS A 250 -12.22 -18.45 -21.41
C CYS A 250 -12.72 -19.90 -21.36
N ALA A 251 -12.41 -20.64 -20.30
CA ALA A 251 -12.86 -22.02 -20.14
C ALA A 251 -14.39 -22.10 -19.98
N ILE A 252 -14.99 -21.15 -19.25
CA ILE A 252 -16.46 -21.04 -19.15
C ILE A 252 -17.07 -20.76 -20.52
N ALA A 253 -16.48 -19.86 -21.32
CA ALA A 253 -16.99 -19.52 -22.64
C ALA A 253 -17.06 -20.75 -23.56
N ASP A 254 -16.06 -21.63 -23.55
CA ASP A 254 -16.07 -22.88 -24.35
C ASP A 254 -17.27 -23.79 -24.04
N ILE A 255 -17.90 -23.63 -22.86
CA ILE A 255 -19.03 -24.41 -22.39
C ILE A 255 -20.36 -23.63 -22.51
N GLN A 256 -20.37 -22.34 -22.19
CA GLN A 256 -21.53 -21.43 -22.25
C GLN A 256 -21.52 -20.59 -23.54
N GLY A 257 -21.64 -21.26 -24.69
CA GLY A 257 -22.00 -20.58 -25.94
C GLY A 257 -20.91 -19.71 -26.59
N ASN A 258 -19.67 -19.77 -26.12
CA ASN A 258 -18.55 -18.85 -26.40
C ASN A 258 -18.72 -17.46 -25.79
N GLU A 259 -19.55 -17.34 -24.76
CA GLU A 259 -19.77 -16.08 -24.06
C GLU A 259 -18.81 -15.96 -22.87
N VAL A 260 -17.76 -15.16 -23.04
CA VAL A 260 -16.87 -14.74 -21.94
C VAL A 260 -17.58 -13.71 -21.05
N ASN A 261 -17.13 -13.56 -19.80
CA ASN A 261 -17.42 -12.36 -19.02
C ASN A 261 -16.65 -11.16 -19.63
N PRO A 262 -17.33 -10.19 -20.29
CA PRO A 262 -16.66 -9.08 -20.94
C PRO A 262 -15.92 -8.16 -19.97
N PHE A 263 -16.32 -8.09 -18.69
CA PHE A 263 -15.64 -7.27 -17.68
C PHE A 263 -14.28 -7.85 -17.27
N VAL A 264 -14.03 -9.14 -17.52
CA VAL A 264 -12.70 -9.77 -17.37
C VAL A 264 -11.81 -9.47 -18.58
N ILE A 265 -12.40 -9.39 -19.78
CA ILE A 265 -11.66 -9.05 -21.01
C ILE A 265 -11.30 -7.56 -21.05
N ASP A 266 -12.26 -6.71 -20.70
CA ASP A 266 -12.14 -5.25 -20.69
C ASP A 266 -12.64 -4.69 -19.35
N PRO A 267 -11.78 -4.62 -18.31
CA PRO A 267 -12.15 -4.03 -17.02
C PRO A 267 -12.60 -2.56 -17.11
N SER A 268 -12.26 -1.84 -18.20
CA SER A 268 -12.72 -0.46 -18.41
C SER A 268 -14.23 -0.35 -18.65
N LEU A 269 -14.91 -1.47 -18.93
CA LEU A 269 -16.35 -1.50 -19.10
C LEU A 269 -17.10 -1.10 -17.84
N VAL A 270 -16.57 -1.36 -16.65
CA VAL A 270 -17.17 -0.91 -15.39
C VAL A 270 -17.39 0.60 -15.44
N GLU A 271 -16.32 1.34 -15.71
CA GLU A 271 -16.35 2.79 -15.86
C GLU A 271 -17.28 3.22 -17.00
N ARG A 272 -17.02 2.70 -18.20
CA ARG A 272 -17.69 3.11 -19.44
C ARG A 272 -19.19 2.84 -19.43
N ALA A 273 -19.64 1.77 -18.77
CA ALA A 273 -21.04 1.36 -18.78
C ALA A 273 -21.85 1.92 -17.61
N TYR A 274 -21.27 2.02 -16.41
CA TYR A 274 -22.02 2.32 -15.19
C TYR A 274 -21.76 3.70 -14.60
N PHE A 275 -20.64 4.30 -14.93
CA PHE A 275 -20.20 5.58 -14.37
C PHE A 275 -20.13 6.67 -15.45
N GLU A 276 -20.84 6.47 -16.58
CA GLU A 276 -20.95 7.43 -17.67
C GLU A 276 -21.35 8.82 -17.16
N GLY A 277 -20.49 9.82 -17.37
CA GLY A 277 -20.64 11.18 -16.86
C GLY A 277 -19.79 11.48 -15.62
N GLU A 278 -19.44 10.48 -14.81
CA GLU A 278 -18.36 10.57 -13.82
C GLU A 278 -16.99 10.39 -14.49
N ILE A 279 -16.95 9.61 -15.59
CA ILE A 279 -15.75 9.35 -16.43
C ILE A 279 -15.34 10.48 -17.39
N SER A 280 -16.05 11.60 -17.44
CA SER A 280 -15.51 12.78 -18.13
C SER A 280 -14.82 13.75 -17.19
N GLN A 281 -14.87 13.51 -15.87
CA GLN A 281 -14.18 14.40 -14.94
C GLN A 281 -12.70 14.05 -14.92
N THR A 282 -11.86 15.02 -15.28
CA THR A 282 -10.44 14.88 -15.05
C THR A 282 -10.22 14.81 -13.55
N ASN A 283 -9.69 13.70 -13.06
CA ASN A 283 -9.43 13.51 -11.64
C ASN A 283 -7.92 13.57 -11.40
N VAL A 284 -7.49 14.35 -10.41
CA VAL A 284 -6.10 14.45 -9.98
C VAL A 284 -6.01 14.06 -8.52
N GLU A 285 -5.06 13.18 -8.21
CA GLU A 285 -4.90 12.60 -6.87
C GLU A 285 -3.44 12.24 -6.59
N PHE A 286 -3.08 12.05 -5.31
CA PHE A 286 -1.78 11.52 -4.95
C PHE A 286 -1.67 10.04 -5.36
N SER A 287 -0.48 9.62 -5.80
CA SER A 287 -0.24 8.22 -6.18
C SER A 287 -0.12 7.27 -4.99
N ALA A 288 0.06 7.81 -3.78
CA ALA A 288 0.05 7.08 -2.52
C ALA A 288 -0.61 7.94 -1.43
N SER A 289 -1.26 7.30 -0.44
CA SER A 289 -1.83 7.97 0.73
C SER A 289 -0.85 8.10 1.89
N VAL A 290 0.18 7.24 1.91
CA VAL A 290 1.26 7.23 2.90
C VAL A 290 2.58 7.03 2.17
N LEU A 291 3.58 7.84 2.52
CA LEU A 291 4.96 7.74 2.06
C LEU A 291 5.88 7.69 3.27
N ASN A 292 7.00 6.97 3.16
CA ASN A 292 7.99 6.86 4.22
C ASN A 292 9.35 7.24 3.63
N PHE A 293 10.02 8.21 4.25
CA PHE A 293 11.36 8.64 3.88
C PHE A 293 12.21 8.77 5.14
N SER A 294 13.51 8.69 4.97
CA SER A 294 14.48 9.08 5.99
C SER A 294 14.75 10.57 5.87
N GLU A 295 14.98 11.26 6.98
CA GLU A 295 15.36 12.68 6.99
C GLU A 295 16.57 12.98 6.07
N GLY A 296 17.53 12.04 6.01
CA GLY A 296 18.69 12.08 5.13
C GLY A 296 18.43 11.90 3.62
N ASP A 297 17.21 11.57 3.20
CA ASP A 297 16.87 11.37 1.77
C ASP A 297 16.92 12.69 0.97
N GLY A 298 16.94 13.83 1.66
CA GLY A 298 17.06 15.15 1.05
C GLY A 298 15.90 15.48 0.13
N ALA A 299 16.12 15.56 -1.19
CA ALA A 299 15.08 15.94 -2.14
C ALA A 299 14.23 14.74 -2.57
N ILE A 300 13.02 14.65 -2.04
CA ILE A 300 12.04 13.60 -2.32
C ILE A 300 10.99 14.05 -3.34
N GLU A 301 10.48 13.11 -4.15
CA GLU A 301 9.44 13.37 -5.13
C GLU A 301 8.08 12.83 -4.66
N ILE A 302 7.09 13.71 -4.59
CA ILE A 302 5.71 13.34 -4.26
C ILE A 302 4.92 13.23 -5.55
N GLU A 303 4.58 12.00 -5.94
CA GLU A 303 3.92 11.71 -7.20
C GLU A 303 2.39 11.92 -7.15
N LEU A 304 1.87 12.50 -8.22
CA LEU A 304 0.45 12.66 -8.51
C LEU A 304 0.11 11.90 -9.79
N SER A 305 -1.09 11.34 -9.81
CA SER A 305 -1.68 10.73 -10.98
C SER A 305 -2.86 11.54 -11.49
N ILE A 306 -3.12 11.40 -12.79
CA ILE A 306 -4.29 11.96 -13.46
C ILE A 306 -5.06 10.83 -14.13
N THR A 307 -6.38 10.86 -14.02
CA THR A 307 -7.26 10.01 -14.83
C THR A 307 -8.13 10.88 -15.73
N ASN A 308 -8.41 10.35 -16.92
CA ASN A 308 -9.15 11.04 -17.97
C ASN A 308 -8.62 12.46 -18.28
N PRO A 309 -7.31 12.62 -18.56
CA PRO A 309 -6.75 13.91 -18.95
C PRO A 309 -7.41 14.36 -20.26
N ASN A 310 -7.78 15.64 -20.32
CA ASN A 310 -8.33 16.18 -21.56
C ASN A 310 -7.26 16.20 -22.65
N ALA A 311 -7.60 15.69 -23.83
CA ALA A 311 -6.67 15.54 -24.95
C ALA A 311 -6.07 16.86 -25.47
N ASP A 312 -6.76 18.00 -25.26
CA ASP A 312 -6.41 19.27 -25.91
C ASP A 312 -5.95 20.36 -24.92
N THR A 313 -6.24 20.22 -23.62
CA THR A 313 -5.92 21.23 -22.61
C THR A 313 -5.36 20.57 -21.36
N ALA A 314 -4.26 21.13 -20.85
CA ALA A 314 -3.60 20.69 -19.63
C ALA A 314 -4.49 20.91 -18.38
N THR A 315 -4.24 20.11 -17.35
CA THR A 315 -4.87 20.22 -16.04
C THR A 315 -3.81 20.60 -15.02
N THR A 316 -4.14 21.53 -14.13
CA THR A 316 -3.26 22.01 -13.07
C THR A 316 -3.89 21.75 -11.71
N VAL A 317 -3.08 21.45 -10.70
CA VAL A 317 -3.50 21.33 -9.29
C VAL A 317 -2.41 21.91 -8.40
N ASP A 318 -2.78 22.45 -7.24
CA ASP A 318 -1.81 22.89 -6.24
C ASP A 318 -1.65 21.81 -5.18
N VAL A 319 -0.42 21.39 -4.91
CA VAL A 319 -0.05 20.62 -3.71
C VAL A 319 0.23 21.63 -2.60
N VAL A 320 -0.45 21.50 -1.46
CA VAL A 320 -0.36 22.44 -0.32
C VAL A 320 0.09 21.72 0.95
N TYR A 321 0.88 22.40 1.78
CA TYR A 321 1.15 21.91 3.13
C TYR A 321 -0.10 22.07 4.01
N SER A 322 -0.53 20.98 4.64
CA SER A 322 -1.81 20.91 5.35
C SER A 322 -1.69 20.60 6.85
N GLY A 323 -0.51 20.20 7.31
CA GLY A 323 -0.23 19.93 8.72
C GLY A 323 0.81 18.82 8.89
N GLY A 324 0.88 18.24 10.08
CA GLY A 324 1.90 17.27 10.45
C GLY A 324 2.45 17.53 11.84
N THR A 325 3.32 16.63 12.31
CA THR A 325 4.14 16.85 13.51
C THR A 325 5.46 17.55 13.19
N ALA A 326 5.92 17.45 11.94
CA ALA A 326 7.15 18.05 11.43
C ALA A 326 7.12 19.59 11.39
N THR A 327 8.22 20.22 11.77
CA THR A 327 8.43 21.67 11.80
C THR A 327 9.06 22.20 10.49
N SER A 328 8.23 22.86 9.68
CA SER A 328 8.69 23.60 8.49
C SER A 328 9.85 24.57 8.79
N GLY A 329 10.99 24.33 8.15
CA GLY A 329 12.21 25.11 8.24
C GLY A 329 13.28 24.46 9.12
N ASP A 330 12.90 23.50 9.95
CA ASP A 330 13.79 22.72 10.79
C ASP A 330 13.99 21.34 10.15
N ASP A 331 12.94 20.52 9.99
CA ASP A 331 13.02 19.15 9.43
C ASP A 331 12.60 19.03 7.95
N PHE A 332 11.99 20.08 7.37
CA PHE A 332 11.85 20.21 5.91
C PHE A 332 11.90 21.66 5.43
N GLN A 333 12.39 21.89 4.21
CA GLN A 333 12.41 23.23 3.63
C GLN A 333 11.00 23.77 3.49
N ALA A 334 10.83 25.04 3.89
CA ALA A 334 9.52 25.70 3.92
C ALA A 334 8.72 25.49 2.62
N PHE A 335 7.65 24.71 2.72
CA PHE A 335 6.76 24.35 1.64
C PHE A 335 5.37 24.91 1.96
N SER A 336 4.89 25.85 1.14
CA SER A 336 3.51 26.37 1.29
C SER A 336 2.58 25.78 0.24
N SER A 337 2.97 25.91 -1.03
CA SER A 337 2.28 25.27 -2.14
C SER A 337 3.15 25.18 -3.39
N GLN A 338 2.94 24.15 -4.21
CA GLN A 338 3.54 24.00 -5.53
C GLN A 338 2.47 23.61 -6.55
N SER A 339 2.48 24.25 -7.71
CA SER A 339 1.51 23.96 -8.77
C SER A 339 2.07 22.88 -9.71
N VAL A 340 1.31 21.81 -9.88
CA VAL A 340 1.59 20.67 -10.76
C VAL A 340 0.78 20.82 -12.03
N THR A 341 1.38 20.56 -13.19
CA THR A 341 0.70 20.61 -14.49
C THR A 341 0.81 19.28 -15.20
N PHE A 342 -0.33 18.63 -15.46
CA PHE A 342 -0.43 17.50 -16.37
C PHE A 342 -0.65 18.01 -17.79
N PRO A 343 0.27 17.74 -18.74
CA PRO A 343 0.09 18.15 -20.13
C PRO A 343 -1.18 17.56 -20.76
N ALA A 344 -1.73 18.24 -21.76
CA ALA A 344 -2.92 17.79 -22.48
C ALA A 344 -2.75 16.35 -23.00
N GLY A 345 -3.71 15.49 -22.68
CA GLY A 345 -3.74 14.07 -23.06
C GLY A 345 -2.67 13.20 -22.41
N SER A 346 -1.84 13.73 -21.50
CA SER A 346 -0.81 12.96 -20.84
C SER A 346 -1.37 12.19 -19.64
N LEU A 347 -1.03 10.90 -19.58
CA LEU A 347 -1.23 10.05 -18.41
C LEU A 347 0.05 9.91 -17.58
N ASP A 348 1.14 10.58 -17.98
CA ASP A 348 2.41 10.52 -17.26
C ASP A 348 2.24 11.15 -15.88
N ARG A 349 2.72 10.45 -14.84
CA ARG A 349 2.79 10.97 -13.49
C ARG A 349 3.57 12.28 -13.45
N GLN A 350 3.17 13.16 -12.56
CA GLN A 350 3.86 14.42 -12.29
C GLN A 350 4.22 14.44 -10.81
N SER A 351 5.33 15.06 -10.45
CA SER A 351 5.78 15.15 -9.07
C SER A 351 5.94 16.59 -8.61
N VAL A 352 5.86 16.80 -7.30
CA VAL A 352 6.46 17.96 -6.64
C VAL A 352 7.66 17.50 -5.85
N THR A 353 8.68 18.37 -5.77
CA THR A 353 9.83 18.10 -4.91
C THR A 353 9.59 18.74 -3.55
N LEU A 354 9.73 17.93 -2.50
CA LEU A 354 9.89 18.38 -1.13
C LEU A 354 11.33 18.11 -0.72
N THR A 355 11.97 19.02 0.01
CA THR A 355 13.35 18.82 0.48
C THR A 355 13.30 18.67 1.98
N LEU A 356 13.62 17.47 2.45
CA LEU A 356 13.89 17.17 3.84
C LEU A 356 15.21 17.83 4.25
N ILE A 357 15.26 18.29 5.49
CA ILE A 357 16.47 18.87 6.06
C ILE A 357 16.98 17.82 7.01
N ASP A 358 18.11 17.21 6.65
CA ASP A 358 18.89 16.33 7.52
C ASP A 358 19.59 17.20 8.56
N ASP A 359 19.36 16.90 9.84
CA ASP A 359 20.13 17.49 10.93
C ASP A 359 20.95 16.48 11.76
N ASP A 360 21.19 16.75 13.04
CA ASP A 360 21.99 15.88 13.94
C ASP A 360 21.23 15.64 15.27
N LEU A 361 19.93 15.94 15.32
CA LEU A 361 19.10 15.90 16.52
C LEU A 361 18.27 14.61 16.51
N GLU A 362 18.35 13.85 17.60
CA GLU A 362 17.41 12.73 17.80
C GLU A 362 15.99 13.26 18.02
N GLU A 363 15.14 12.98 17.05
CA GLU A 363 13.72 13.28 17.00
C GLU A 363 12.91 11.96 16.97
N GLY A 364 11.61 12.04 17.21
CA GLY A 364 10.75 10.87 16.95
C GLY A 364 10.32 10.87 15.50
N ASP A 365 9.81 9.75 14.98
CA ASP A 365 9.14 9.76 13.66
C ASP A 365 8.15 10.93 13.54
N GLU A 366 8.38 11.77 12.54
CA GLU A 366 7.59 12.95 12.29
C GLU A 366 6.73 12.78 11.03
N THR A 367 5.71 13.61 10.90
CA THR A 367 4.75 13.52 9.81
C THR A 367 4.60 14.86 9.12
N ILE A 368 4.49 14.83 7.79
CA ILE A 368 4.06 15.94 6.93
C ILE A 368 2.79 15.50 6.21
N SER A 369 1.71 16.25 6.39
CA SER A 369 0.48 16.07 5.63
C SER A 369 0.43 17.06 4.47
N LEU A 370 0.37 16.56 3.24
CA LEU A 370 0.12 17.36 2.04
C LEU A 370 -1.32 17.15 1.55
N GLY A 371 -1.94 18.21 1.04
CA GLY A 371 -3.27 18.19 0.44
C GLY A 371 -3.25 18.70 -0.99
N LEU A 372 -4.31 18.40 -1.75
CA LEU A 372 -4.55 18.99 -3.06
C LEU A 372 -5.58 20.13 -2.96
N GLU A 373 -5.30 21.24 -3.64
CA GLU A 373 -6.19 22.40 -3.76
C GLU A 373 -6.19 22.97 -5.18
N ASN A 374 -7.14 23.88 -5.45
CA ASN A 374 -7.17 24.72 -6.66
C ASN A 374 -7.07 23.98 -8.00
N VAL A 375 -7.55 22.73 -8.08
CA VAL A 375 -7.60 22.01 -9.35
C VAL A 375 -8.32 22.82 -10.43
N SER A 376 -7.70 22.90 -11.60
CA SER A 376 -8.19 23.65 -12.73
C SER A 376 -7.90 22.91 -14.02
N GLY A 377 -8.90 22.80 -14.88
CA GLY A 377 -8.78 22.09 -16.14
C GLY A 377 -10.11 22.05 -16.88
N PRO A 378 -10.09 21.66 -18.16
CA PRO A 378 -11.31 21.33 -18.90
C PRO A 378 -12.05 20.15 -18.25
N GLN A 379 -13.28 19.90 -18.72
CA GLN A 379 -14.10 18.76 -18.29
C GLN A 379 -14.44 18.68 -16.77
N GLN A 380 -14.54 19.85 -16.10
CA GLN A 380 -14.86 19.94 -14.67
C GLN A 380 -13.84 19.25 -13.75
N ALA A 381 -12.55 19.37 -14.03
CA ALA A 381 -11.49 18.74 -13.25
C ALA A 381 -11.71 18.83 -11.72
N VAL A 382 -11.51 17.71 -11.02
CA VAL A 382 -11.66 17.58 -9.56
C VAL A 382 -10.44 16.94 -8.94
N ILE A 383 -10.39 17.06 -7.62
CA ILE A 383 -9.48 16.34 -6.76
C ILE A 383 -10.14 15.02 -6.37
N GLY A 384 -9.37 13.93 -6.40
CA GLY A 384 -9.84 12.57 -6.20
C GLY A 384 -10.11 12.21 -4.75
N SER A 385 -10.35 10.93 -4.49
CA SER A 385 -10.49 10.41 -3.13
C SER A 385 -9.15 10.48 -2.38
N ALA A 386 -8.03 10.19 -3.05
CA ALA A 386 -6.68 10.39 -2.52
C ALA A 386 -6.25 11.87 -2.61
N ASN A 387 -6.98 12.73 -1.89
CA ASN A 387 -6.78 14.19 -1.88
C ASN A 387 -5.73 14.68 -0.87
N SER A 388 -5.22 13.79 -0.05
CA SER A 388 -4.14 14.03 0.90
C SER A 388 -3.17 12.85 0.91
N THR A 389 -1.90 13.13 1.17
CA THR A 389 -0.90 12.12 1.52
C THR A 389 -0.25 12.50 2.83
N GLU A 390 0.04 11.50 3.66
CA GLU A 390 0.89 11.64 4.83
C GLU A 390 2.28 11.13 4.47
N ILE A 391 3.30 11.88 4.86
CA ILE A 391 4.70 11.52 4.69
C ILE A 391 5.24 11.33 6.09
N THR A 392 5.71 10.14 6.43
CA THR A 392 6.48 9.87 7.63
C THR A 392 7.95 10.14 7.35
N ILE A 393 8.54 11.07 8.09
CA ILE A 393 9.98 11.28 8.16
C ILE A 393 10.47 10.43 9.32
N ARG A 394 11.27 9.43 9.01
CA ARG A 394 11.98 8.66 10.02
C ARG A 394 13.25 9.41 10.36
N ASP A 395 13.37 9.72 11.64
CA ASP A 395 14.61 10.21 12.19
C ASP A 395 15.72 9.20 11.87
N ASN A 396 16.84 9.70 11.37
CA ASN A 396 18.06 8.95 11.10
C ASN A 396 19.19 9.31 12.07
N ASP A 397 18.87 10.14 13.06
CA ASP A 397 19.64 10.42 14.24
C ASP A 397 19.04 9.64 15.43
N GLY A 398 19.72 9.60 16.58
CA GLY A 398 19.26 8.77 17.71
C GLY A 398 19.41 7.25 17.58
N GLU A 399 19.65 6.74 16.36
CA GLU A 399 20.28 5.43 16.20
C GLU A 399 21.61 5.46 16.97
N THR A 400 21.69 4.70 18.07
CA THR A 400 22.99 4.37 18.67
C THR A 400 23.94 4.02 17.52
N PRO A 401 25.16 4.60 17.46
CA PRO A 401 26.06 4.42 16.32
C PRO A 401 26.03 2.96 15.91
N SER A 402 25.55 2.66 14.69
CA SER A 402 25.32 1.29 14.22
C SER A 402 26.46 0.42 14.72
N ALA A 403 26.18 -0.48 15.67
CA ALA A 403 27.24 -1.12 16.44
C ALA A 403 28.24 -1.88 15.55
N ALA A 404 27.82 -2.23 14.33
CA ALA A 404 28.66 -2.69 13.23
C ALA A 404 28.08 -2.32 11.85
N TRP A 405 28.91 -2.35 10.80
CA TRP A 405 28.50 -2.31 9.39
C TRP A 405 29.43 -3.12 8.49
N ILE A 406 28.96 -3.51 7.31
CA ILE A 406 29.74 -4.15 6.25
C ILE A 406 30.64 -3.09 5.60
N ASN A 407 31.95 -3.35 5.59
CA ASN A 407 32.98 -2.36 5.29
C ASN A 407 33.73 -2.62 3.98
N GLU A 408 33.96 -3.88 3.63
CA GLU A 408 34.69 -4.28 2.42
C GLU A 408 34.27 -5.70 2.00
N MET A 409 34.22 -5.98 0.70
CA MET A 409 33.95 -7.32 0.18
C MET A 409 34.64 -7.59 -1.15
N HIS A 410 34.90 -8.86 -1.44
CA HIS A 410 35.42 -9.31 -2.74
C HIS A 410 34.58 -10.48 -3.22
N TYR A 411 33.89 -10.33 -4.35
CA TYR A 411 32.99 -11.35 -4.88
C TYR A 411 33.37 -11.87 -6.28
N ASP A 412 33.92 -11.01 -7.16
CA ASP A 412 34.23 -11.40 -8.55
C ASP A 412 35.70 -11.15 -8.94
N ASN A 413 36.31 -12.03 -9.75
CA ASN A 413 37.65 -11.85 -10.34
C ASN A 413 37.93 -12.74 -11.56
N ASP A 414 38.95 -12.37 -12.35
CA ASP A 414 39.45 -13.14 -13.51
C ASP A 414 39.86 -14.57 -13.09
N GLY A 415 38.98 -15.54 -13.32
CA GLY A 415 39.22 -16.94 -13.00
C GLY A 415 38.04 -17.63 -12.33
N GLY A 416 38.20 -18.02 -11.07
CA GLY A 416 37.23 -18.82 -10.33
C GLY A 416 37.13 -18.35 -8.88
N ASP A 417 36.68 -17.10 -8.72
CA ASP A 417 36.28 -16.46 -7.47
C ASP A 417 37.24 -16.77 -6.31
N GLN A 418 38.53 -16.50 -6.54
CA GLN A 418 39.57 -16.77 -5.55
C GLN A 418 39.74 -15.58 -4.60
N GLY A 419 39.79 -15.91 -3.30
CA GLY A 419 40.12 -14.93 -2.26
C GLY A 419 38.94 -14.09 -1.79
N GLU A 420 37.71 -14.59 -1.95
CA GLU A 420 36.48 -13.95 -1.47
C GLU A 420 36.48 -13.76 0.04
N PHE A 421 35.94 -12.64 0.46
CA PHE A 421 35.80 -12.29 1.87
C PHE A 421 34.70 -11.24 2.05
N VAL A 422 34.23 -11.13 3.28
CA VAL A 422 33.43 -10.01 3.76
C VAL A 422 34.10 -9.45 5.01
N GLU A 423 34.19 -8.14 5.08
CA GLU A 423 34.72 -7.38 6.20
C GLU A 423 33.61 -6.52 6.81
N ILE A 424 33.62 -6.42 8.13
CA ILE A 424 32.78 -5.54 8.91
C ILE A 424 33.65 -4.59 9.75
N ALA A 425 33.14 -3.40 10.01
CA ALA A 425 33.67 -2.48 10.99
C ALA A 425 32.71 -2.42 12.18
N VAL A 426 33.25 -2.44 13.40
CA VAL A 426 32.48 -2.57 14.64
C VAL A 426 32.98 -1.53 15.63
N ASN A 427 32.08 -0.76 16.23
CA ASN A 427 32.48 0.15 17.29
C ASN A 427 33.05 -0.68 18.47
N SER A 428 34.26 -0.34 18.91
CA SER A 428 35.06 -1.10 19.87
C SER A 428 34.41 -1.25 21.25
N GLU A 429 33.45 -0.38 21.59
CA GLU A 429 32.62 -0.52 22.79
C GLU A 429 31.60 -1.67 22.69
N PHE A 430 31.31 -2.10 21.46
CA PHE A 430 30.41 -3.20 21.09
C PHE A 430 31.16 -4.39 20.44
N ALA A 431 32.50 -4.46 20.58
CA ALA A 431 33.35 -5.49 19.95
C ALA A 431 33.12 -6.95 20.41
N ASP A 432 32.07 -7.22 21.17
CA ASP A 432 31.64 -8.59 21.46
C ASP A 432 30.83 -9.13 20.28
N LEU A 433 31.49 -9.91 19.41
CA LEU A 433 30.84 -10.52 18.25
C LEU A 433 29.92 -11.70 18.61
N THR A 434 29.71 -12.04 19.89
CA THR A 434 28.97 -13.25 20.30
C THR A 434 27.60 -13.37 19.63
N ASP A 435 26.93 -12.23 19.39
CA ASP A 435 25.59 -12.16 18.80
C ASP A 435 25.58 -11.64 17.35
N VAL A 436 26.75 -11.52 16.70
CA VAL A 436 26.88 -11.08 15.30
C VAL A 436 26.67 -12.26 14.36
N THR A 437 25.84 -12.04 13.33
CA THR A 437 25.58 -13.01 12.26
C THR A 437 25.68 -12.32 10.89
N LEU A 438 26.40 -12.94 9.96
CA LEU A 438 26.44 -12.57 8.54
C LEU A 438 25.75 -13.68 7.73
N SER A 439 24.69 -13.36 7.00
CA SER A 439 23.97 -14.33 6.14
C SER A 439 24.13 -13.97 4.67
N LEU A 440 24.41 -14.96 3.82
CA LEU A 440 24.54 -14.79 2.37
C LEU A 440 23.29 -15.30 1.65
N TYR A 441 22.81 -14.52 0.70
CA TYR A 441 21.52 -14.67 0.06
C TYR A 441 21.63 -14.85 -1.45
N ASN A 442 20.86 -15.80 -1.98
CA ASN A 442 20.71 -15.98 -3.42
C ASN A 442 19.57 -15.10 -3.92
N GLY A 443 19.84 -14.10 -4.77
CA GLY A 443 18.82 -13.18 -5.25
C GLY A 443 17.87 -13.80 -6.27
N ASN A 444 18.21 -14.96 -6.85
CA ASN A 444 17.26 -15.82 -7.56
C ASN A 444 16.49 -16.75 -6.58
N GLY A 445 15.59 -16.13 -5.83
CA GLY A 445 14.66 -16.81 -4.92
C GLY A 445 14.71 -16.29 -3.48
N GLY A 446 15.65 -15.41 -3.16
CA GLY A 446 15.74 -14.69 -1.89
C GLY A 446 16.14 -15.52 -0.68
N SER A 447 16.61 -16.77 -0.85
CA SER A 447 16.90 -17.67 0.27
C SER A 447 18.35 -17.57 0.73
N VAL A 448 18.58 -17.73 2.04
CA VAL A 448 19.89 -17.87 2.66
C VAL A 448 20.55 -19.18 2.21
N TYR A 449 21.79 -19.11 1.74
CA TYR A 449 22.58 -20.29 1.39
C TYR A 449 23.81 -20.50 2.28
N ALA A 450 24.25 -19.49 3.04
CA ALA A 450 25.34 -19.60 4.00
C ALA A 450 25.17 -18.59 5.15
N THR A 451 25.69 -18.94 6.32
CA THR A 451 25.66 -18.08 7.51
C THR A 451 26.98 -18.22 8.28
N TYR A 452 27.51 -17.11 8.75
CA TYR A 452 28.72 -17.00 9.55
C TYR A 452 28.41 -16.29 10.86
N SER A 453 28.88 -16.84 11.96
CA SER A 453 28.73 -16.28 13.31
C SER A 453 29.95 -15.42 13.65
N GLY A 454 29.85 -14.59 14.69
CA GLY A 454 30.99 -13.80 15.18
C GLY A 454 32.27 -14.59 15.49
N ASN A 455 32.17 -15.89 15.77
CA ASN A 455 33.34 -16.76 15.97
C ASN A 455 34.11 -17.08 14.68
N ASP A 456 33.49 -16.88 13.52
CA ASP A 456 34.09 -17.10 12.20
C ASP A 456 34.91 -15.89 11.72
N PHE A 457 34.73 -14.73 12.37
CA PHE A 457 35.45 -13.51 12.06
C PHE A 457 36.87 -13.49 12.66
N THR A 458 37.81 -12.95 11.90
CA THR A 458 39.18 -12.67 12.31
C THR A 458 39.34 -11.18 12.57
N ALA A 459 39.91 -10.81 13.72
CA ALA A 459 40.17 -9.42 14.07
C ALA A 459 41.29 -8.81 13.21
N GLY A 460 41.05 -7.59 12.74
CA GLY A 460 41.98 -6.71 12.04
C GLY A 460 42.45 -5.54 12.91
N ASP A 461 42.67 -4.39 12.27
CA ASP A 461 43.10 -3.15 12.90
C ASP A 461 41.96 -2.46 13.67
N THR A 462 42.33 -1.66 14.67
CA THR A 462 41.43 -0.76 15.40
C THR A 462 41.93 0.66 15.27
N GLU A 463 41.08 1.57 14.79
CA GLU A 463 41.38 3.00 14.65
C GLU A 463 40.22 3.85 15.19
N ASN A 464 40.54 4.86 16.02
CA ASN A 464 39.60 5.82 16.62
C ASN A 464 38.34 5.20 17.26
N GLY A 465 38.47 4.01 17.86
CA GLY A 465 37.38 3.34 18.55
C GLY A 465 36.51 2.47 17.66
N ILE A 466 36.90 2.23 16.40
CA ILE A 466 36.27 1.29 15.48
C ILE A 466 37.26 0.18 15.15
N SER A 467 36.83 -1.08 15.24
CA SER A 467 37.62 -2.29 15.00
C SER A 467 37.13 -3.00 13.76
N ILE A 468 38.08 -3.39 12.89
CA ILE A 468 37.82 -4.16 11.69
C ILE A 468 37.82 -5.65 11.99
N PHE A 469 36.89 -6.39 11.40
CA PHE A 469 36.82 -7.84 11.45
C PHE A 469 36.47 -8.40 10.08
N TYR A 470 37.06 -9.52 9.68
CA TYR A 470 36.78 -10.13 8.37
C TYR A 470 36.58 -11.63 8.44
N VAL A 471 35.82 -12.17 7.49
CA VAL A 471 35.64 -13.61 7.28
C VAL A 471 36.13 -13.97 5.88
N ASP A 472 37.06 -14.93 5.81
CA ASP A 472 37.47 -15.53 4.54
C ASP A 472 36.41 -16.54 4.10
N LEU A 473 35.97 -16.44 2.85
CA LEU A 473 34.97 -17.31 2.28
C LEU A 473 35.64 -18.46 1.49
N PRO A 474 34.99 -19.62 1.36
CA PRO A 474 35.46 -20.67 0.46
C PRO A 474 35.45 -20.18 -0.99
N VAL A 475 36.14 -20.88 -1.90
CA VAL A 475 36.08 -20.58 -3.34
C VAL A 475 34.64 -20.71 -3.86
N ASN A 476 34.14 -19.68 -4.55
CA ASN A 476 32.73 -19.48 -4.92
C ASN A 476 31.81 -19.39 -3.69
N GLY A 477 32.27 -18.70 -2.67
CA GLY A 477 31.58 -18.45 -1.42
C GLY A 477 30.53 -17.36 -1.55
N LEU A 478 30.80 -16.29 -2.30
CA LEU A 478 29.77 -15.38 -2.80
C LEU A 478 29.32 -15.87 -4.18
N GLN A 479 28.08 -15.56 -4.52
CA GLN A 479 27.52 -15.91 -5.83
C GLN A 479 27.57 -14.67 -6.72
N ASN A 480 27.83 -14.85 -8.01
CA ASN A 480 27.95 -13.75 -8.97
C ASN A 480 26.64 -13.54 -9.76
N GLY A 481 25.49 -13.67 -9.09
CA GLY A 481 24.17 -13.42 -9.66
C GLY A 481 23.82 -11.93 -9.64
N SER A 482 23.08 -11.49 -10.67
CA SER A 482 22.48 -10.16 -10.74
C SER A 482 20.97 -10.29 -10.46
N PRO A 483 20.50 -10.02 -9.22
CA PRO A 483 21.27 -9.70 -8.01
C PRO A 483 21.58 -10.91 -7.11
N ASP A 484 22.52 -10.73 -6.18
CA ASP A 484 22.78 -11.55 -4.98
C ASP A 484 23.13 -10.61 -3.81
N GLY A 485 23.15 -11.09 -2.57
CA GLY A 485 23.32 -10.19 -1.42
C GLY A 485 23.73 -10.83 -0.09
N MET A 486 23.79 -10.02 0.95
CA MET A 486 24.12 -10.43 2.31
C MET A 486 23.46 -9.55 3.39
N SER A 487 23.15 -10.14 4.54
CA SER A 487 22.70 -9.41 5.72
C SER A 487 23.73 -9.41 6.84
N LEU A 488 23.74 -8.34 7.63
CA LEU A 488 24.44 -8.24 8.90
C LEU A 488 23.41 -8.07 10.02
N ASP A 489 23.52 -8.90 11.04
CA ASP A 489 22.57 -8.98 12.15
C ASP A 489 23.28 -9.03 13.50
N ILE A 490 22.70 -8.38 14.51
CA ILE A 490 23.22 -8.36 15.88
C ILE A 490 22.09 -8.69 16.85
N GLY A 491 22.22 -9.77 17.64
CA GLY A 491 21.21 -10.08 18.67
C GLY A 491 19.82 -10.45 18.13
N GLY A 492 19.70 -10.72 16.84
CA GLY A 492 18.43 -10.96 16.14
C GLY A 492 17.80 -9.71 15.52
N GLU A 493 18.49 -8.58 15.55
CA GLU A 493 18.12 -7.34 14.87
C GLU A 493 18.92 -7.20 13.56
N LEU A 494 18.21 -6.88 12.48
CA LEU A 494 18.78 -6.67 11.15
C LEU A 494 19.42 -5.29 11.07
N ILE A 495 20.75 -5.26 10.92
CA ILE A 495 21.53 -4.02 10.84
C ILE A 495 21.67 -3.56 9.39
N GLN A 496 21.96 -4.48 8.47
CA GLN A 496 22.05 -4.18 7.04
C GLN A 496 21.57 -5.36 6.21
N PHE A 497 20.93 -5.07 5.08
CA PHE A 497 20.69 -6.04 4.02
C PHE A 497 21.11 -5.43 2.68
N LEU A 498 22.31 -5.78 2.22
CA LEU A 498 22.94 -5.23 1.04
C LEU A 498 22.92 -6.23 -0.12
N SER A 499 22.72 -5.74 -1.33
CA SER A 499 22.82 -6.49 -2.58
C SER A 499 23.77 -5.82 -3.56
N TYR A 500 24.18 -6.55 -4.58
CA TYR A 500 24.95 -6.02 -5.70
C TYR A 500 24.27 -6.40 -7.01
N GLU A 501 24.39 -5.51 -8.00
CA GLU A 501 23.85 -5.67 -9.35
C GLU A 501 22.31 -5.76 -9.40
N GLY A 502 21.63 -5.05 -8.48
CA GLY A 502 20.16 -4.93 -8.39
C GLY A 502 19.61 -5.27 -7.01
N THR A 503 18.30 -5.19 -6.82
CA THR A 503 17.61 -5.48 -5.54
C THR A 503 16.79 -6.76 -5.59
N PHE A 504 16.59 -7.41 -4.44
CA PHE A 504 15.66 -8.52 -4.26
C PHE A 504 15.12 -8.57 -2.83
N THR A 505 13.96 -9.21 -2.65
CA THR A 505 13.37 -9.46 -1.34
C THR A 505 13.81 -10.83 -0.80
N ALA A 506 14.26 -10.87 0.45
CA ALA A 506 14.61 -12.12 1.09
C ALA A 506 13.37 -12.91 1.52
N VAL A 507 13.40 -14.24 1.37
CA VAL A 507 12.26 -15.14 1.69
C VAL A 507 12.46 -15.94 2.98
N ASP A 508 13.66 -15.90 3.55
CA ASP A 508 14.01 -16.50 4.84
C ASP A 508 15.23 -15.79 5.47
N GLY A 509 15.67 -16.30 6.63
CA GLY A 509 16.79 -15.73 7.36
C GLY A 509 16.45 -14.41 8.05
N PRO A 510 17.46 -13.68 8.53
CA PRO A 510 17.23 -12.48 9.32
C PRO A 510 16.63 -11.31 8.53
N ALA A 511 16.86 -11.25 7.22
CA ALA A 511 16.27 -10.26 6.32
C ALA A 511 14.93 -10.69 5.71
N GLN A 512 14.23 -11.68 6.29
CA GLN A 512 12.97 -12.19 5.73
C GLN A 512 11.96 -11.04 5.49
N ASP A 513 11.39 -11.02 4.28
CA ASP A 513 10.39 -10.05 3.79
C ASP A 513 10.93 -8.61 3.68
N VAL A 514 12.25 -8.41 3.78
CA VAL A 514 12.92 -7.13 3.56
C VAL A 514 13.49 -7.09 2.14
N GLU A 515 13.32 -5.96 1.43
CA GLU A 515 14.01 -5.70 0.17
C GLU A 515 15.44 -5.19 0.44
N SER A 516 16.43 -5.79 -0.23
CA SER A 516 17.84 -5.40 -0.12
C SER A 516 18.11 -4.00 -0.66
N THR A 517 19.08 -3.29 -0.07
CA THR A 517 19.64 -2.06 -0.66
C THR A 517 20.79 -2.40 -1.61
N ASP A 518 20.69 -1.98 -2.88
CA ASP A 518 21.78 -2.15 -3.85
C ASP A 518 22.97 -1.26 -3.49
N ILE A 519 24.17 -1.84 -3.44
CA ILE A 519 25.45 -1.15 -3.21
C ILE A 519 25.73 -0.11 -4.31
N GLY A 520 25.19 -0.32 -5.51
CA GLY A 520 25.27 0.64 -6.62
C GLY A 520 26.65 0.73 -7.30
N VAL A 521 27.59 -0.12 -6.90
CA VAL A 521 28.91 -0.27 -7.53
C VAL A 521 29.16 -1.75 -7.81
N GLU A 522 29.58 -2.07 -9.03
CA GLU A 522 29.88 -3.43 -9.47
C GLU A 522 31.39 -3.73 -9.41
N GLN A 523 31.73 -4.97 -9.07
CA GLN A 523 33.09 -5.48 -9.20
C GLN A 523 33.27 -6.11 -10.59
N PRO A 524 34.19 -5.63 -11.44
CA PRO A 524 34.35 -6.21 -12.76
C PRO A 524 34.84 -7.66 -12.70
N GLY A 525 34.18 -8.58 -13.43
CA GLY A 525 34.58 -10.00 -13.48
C GLY A 525 35.88 -10.34 -14.21
N ASN A 526 36.65 -9.33 -14.61
CA ASN A 526 38.03 -9.47 -15.07
C ASN A 526 39.03 -8.79 -14.12
N SER A 527 38.61 -8.44 -12.91
CA SER A 527 39.46 -7.85 -11.88
C SER A 527 40.49 -8.86 -11.37
N SER A 528 41.63 -8.38 -10.88
CA SER A 528 42.66 -9.27 -10.34
C SER A 528 42.29 -9.79 -8.96
N VAL A 529 42.72 -11.02 -8.65
CA VAL A 529 42.71 -11.51 -7.26
C VAL A 529 43.41 -10.48 -6.37
N GLY A 530 42.65 -9.91 -5.44
CA GLY A 530 43.13 -8.82 -4.60
C GLY A 530 42.42 -7.48 -4.79
N SER A 531 41.45 -7.33 -5.71
CA SER A 531 40.53 -6.19 -5.71
C SER A 531 39.45 -6.34 -4.63
N SER A 532 38.57 -5.34 -4.50
CA SER A 532 37.38 -5.39 -3.64
C SER A 532 36.42 -4.24 -4.00
N LEU A 533 35.19 -4.35 -3.50
CA LEU A 533 34.37 -3.19 -3.17
C LEU A 533 34.65 -2.79 -1.73
N SER A 534 34.89 -1.51 -1.48
CA SER A 534 35.24 -0.99 -0.16
C SER A 534 34.57 0.36 0.10
N LEU A 535 34.20 0.62 1.35
CA LEU A 535 33.75 1.94 1.79
C LEU A 535 34.92 2.95 1.83
N GLU A 536 34.71 4.14 1.25
CA GLU A 536 35.58 5.31 1.35
C GLU A 536 34.83 6.47 2.02
N GLY A 537 35.55 7.44 2.62
CA GLY A 537 34.93 8.60 3.29
C GLY A 537 35.54 8.89 4.67
N THR A 538 34.97 9.83 5.40
CA THR A 538 35.42 10.21 6.74
C THR A 538 34.24 10.28 7.68
N GLY A 539 34.26 9.53 8.78
CA GLY A 539 33.22 9.55 9.79
C GLY A 539 33.30 8.39 10.77
N SER A 540 32.19 8.07 11.44
CA SER A 540 32.14 7.05 12.50
C SER A 540 30.94 6.08 12.41
N ALA A 541 30.08 6.23 11.40
CA ALA A 541 28.94 5.35 11.13
C ALA A 541 28.83 5.02 9.63
N TYR A 542 28.05 3.98 9.27
CA TYR A 542 27.88 3.56 7.88
C TYR A 542 27.47 4.71 6.92
N LYS A 543 26.58 5.61 7.39
CA LYS A 543 26.08 6.76 6.60
C LYS A 543 27.17 7.74 6.13
N ASP A 544 28.32 7.75 6.81
CA ASP A 544 29.43 8.67 6.51
C ASP A 544 30.31 8.21 5.33
N PHE A 545 30.05 7.01 4.80
CA PHE A 545 30.89 6.37 3.80
C PHE A 545 30.12 6.08 2.51
N SER A 546 30.86 5.85 1.43
CA SER A 546 30.30 5.46 0.14
C SER A 546 31.11 4.33 -0.47
N TRP A 547 30.43 3.38 -1.12
CA TRP A 547 31.07 2.26 -1.78
C TRP A 547 31.88 2.68 -3.00
N ALA A 548 33.04 2.06 -3.18
CA ALA A 548 33.89 2.24 -4.35
C ALA A 548 34.58 0.91 -4.72
N PHE A 549 34.85 0.72 -6.01
CA PHE A 549 35.72 -0.36 -6.48
C PHE A 549 37.19 0.03 -6.28
N THR A 550 37.98 -0.88 -5.71
CA THR A 550 39.43 -0.70 -5.54
C THR A 550 40.23 -1.83 -6.17
N GLU A 551 41.39 -1.47 -6.75
CA GLU A 551 42.29 -2.44 -7.38
C GLU A 551 43.11 -3.26 -6.36
N SER A 552 43.07 -2.89 -5.07
CA SER A 552 43.83 -3.54 -4.00
C SER A 552 43.06 -3.43 -2.70
N ASN A 553 42.57 -4.57 -2.22
CA ASN A 553 41.84 -4.68 -0.99
C ASN A 553 42.72 -4.41 0.23
N THR A 554 42.03 -4.06 1.31
CA THR A 554 42.61 -3.68 2.59
C THR A 554 42.28 -4.65 3.71
N LYS A 555 41.59 -5.76 3.42
CA LYS A 555 41.20 -6.84 4.33
C LYS A 555 42.02 -6.92 5.62
N GLY A 556 41.36 -6.61 6.73
CA GLY A 556 41.91 -6.56 8.08
C GLY A 556 42.54 -5.22 8.46
N SER A 557 42.53 -4.22 7.57
CA SER A 557 43.02 -2.87 7.80
C SER A 557 41.97 -1.86 7.30
N VAL A 558 42.07 -0.60 7.77
CA VAL A 558 41.18 0.48 7.31
C VAL A 558 41.29 0.68 5.80
N ASN A 559 40.14 0.90 5.14
CA ASN A 559 40.08 1.02 3.69
C ASN A 559 40.91 2.19 3.14
N THR A 560 41.35 2.06 1.90
CA THR A 560 41.98 3.17 1.19
C THR A 560 40.98 4.32 1.08
N ASN A 561 41.40 5.56 1.37
CA ASN A 561 40.54 6.75 1.41
C ASN A 561 39.41 6.71 2.48
N GLN A 562 39.46 5.77 3.42
CA GLN A 562 38.59 5.77 4.60
C GLN A 562 39.34 6.37 5.79
N THR A 563 38.66 7.20 6.57
CA THR A 563 39.17 7.75 7.84
C THR A 563 38.10 7.61 8.91
N PHE A 564 38.39 6.85 9.96
CA PHE A 564 37.50 6.76 11.11
C PHE A 564 37.69 7.96 12.02
N GLU A 565 36.60 8.60 12.44
CA GLU A 565 36.58 9.60 13.50
C GLU A 565 36.12 8.97 14.82
N THR A 566 36.49 9.58 15.95
CA THR A 566 36.06 9.10 17.25
C THR A 566 34.54 9.30 17.38
N PRO A 567 33.75 8.24 17.65
CA PRO A 567 32.33 8.40 17.96
C PRO A 567 32.19 9.36 19.15
N THR A 568 31.63 10.55 18.94
CA THR A 568 31.35 11.47 20.05
C THR A 568 30.00 11.10 20.65
N SER A 569 30.03 10.27 21.68
CA SER A 569 28.87 10.08 22.55
C SER A 569 28.55 11.40 23.26
N ASN A 570 27.34 11.92 23.05
CA ASN A 570 26.76 12.89 23.97
C ASN A 570 26.30 12.14 25.23
N GLU A 571 27.25 11.76 26.10
CA GLU A 571 26.89 11.39 27.47
C GLU A 571 26.31 12.63 28.18
N ASP A 572 25.06 12.46 28.66
CA ASP A 572 24.26 13.29 29.58
C ASP A 572 23.13 14.14 28.94
N GLU A 573 22.00 13.50 28.61
CA GLU A 573 20.70 13.76 29.27
C GLU A 573 19.66 12.69 28.89
N ASN A 574 19.66 11.55 29.60
CA ASN A 574 18.44 10.73 29.69
C ASN A 574 17.33 11.64 30.25
N PRO A 575 16.19 11.86 29.55
CA PRO A 575 15.15 12.72 30.08
C PRO A 575 14.62 12.06 31.36
N ALA A 576 15.02 12.63 32.50
CA ALA A 576 14.65 12.13 33.80
C ALA A 576 13.13 11.93 33.83
N ILE A 577 12.69 10.68 34.05
CA ILE A 577 11.32 10.39 34.44
C ILE A 577 11.03 11.31 35.63
N ALA A 578 10.16 12.30 35.41
CA ALA A 578 9.84 13.25 36.45
C ALA A 578 9.30 12.49 37.67
N ASP A 579 9.91 12.66 38.84
CA ASP A 579 9.48 11.97 40.06
C ASP A 579 8.02 12.29 40.44
N ASP A 580 7.48 13.40 39.92
CA ASP A 580 6.14 13.92 40.19
C ASP A 580 5.62 14.82 39.03
N PHE A 581 4.32 15.08 39.00
CA PHE A 581 3.71 16.03 38.07
C PHE A 581 4.09 17.47 38.42
N LYS A 582 4.56 18.26 37.44
CA LYS A 582 4.88 19.69 37.65
C LYS A 582 4.37 20.58 36.54
N LEU A 583 3.95 21.79 36.89
CA LEU A 583 3.65 22.86 35.94
C LEU A 583 4.62 24.02 36.19
N HIS A 584 5.43 24.34 35.18
CA HIS A 584 6.45 25.38 35.26
C HIS A 584 5.88 26.76 34.98
N GLN A 585 6.61 27.78 35.42
CA GLN A 585 6.30 29.16 35.08
C GLN A 585 6.57 29.40 33.59
N ASN A 586 5.54 29.86 32.86
CA ASN A 586 5.66 30.22 31.45
C ASN A 586 6.82 31.19 31.19
N TYR A 587 7.52 31.00 30.07
CA TYR A 587 8.64 31.86 29.67
C TYR A 587 8.50 32.29 28.21
N PRO A 588 8.69 33.58 27.89
CA PRO A 588 8.93 34.69 28.82
C PRO A 588 7.70 35.00 29.69
N ASN A 589 7.88 35.67 30.84
CA ASN A 589 6.79 36.26 31.64
C ASN A 589 7.31 37.52 32.36
N PRO A 590 6.90 38.75 31.98
CA PRO A 590 5.83 39.07 31.04
C PRO A 590 6.14 38.69 29.59
N PHE A 591 5.11 38.41 28.78
CA PHE A 591 5.26 37.96 27.39
C PHE A 591 4.55 38.87 26.40
N ASN A 592 4.95 38.81 25.12
CA ASN A 592 4.37 39.61 24.03
C ASN A 592 4.65 39.03 22.63
N PRO A 593 3.64 38.59 21.86
CA PRO A 593 2.35 38.06 22.32
C PRO A 593 2.42 36.56 22.66
N THR A 594 3.57 35.90 22.44
CA THR A 594 3.76 34.46 22.60
C THR A 594 4.56 34.10 23.86
N THR A 595 4.24 32.96 24.47
CA THR A 595 4.98 32.38 25.60
C THR A 595 4.88 30.86 25.59
N ASN A 596 5.87 30.18 26.13
CA ASN A 596 5.87 28.73 26.26
C ASN A 596 5.52 28.34 27.69
N ILE A 597 4.65 27.33 27.82
CA ILE A 597 4.22 26.73 29.08
C ILE A 597 4.75 25.31 29.12
N SER A 598 5.72 25.06 29.98
CA SER A 598 6.31 23.73 30.16
C SER A 598 5.71 23.00 31.36
N TYR A 599 5.57 21.68 31.27
CA TYR A 599 5.10 20.82 32.35
C TYR A 599 5.76 19.44 32.29
N GLU A 600 5.84 18.77 33.43
CA GLU A 600 6.43 17.44 33.57
C GLU A 600 5.34 16.44 33.99
N LEU A 601 5.32 15.26 33.36
CA LEU A 601 4.41 14.16 33.65
C LEU A 601 5.20 12.97 34.18
N LYS A 602 4.79 12.47 35.35
CA LYS A 602 5.42 11.29 35.97
C LYS A 602 5.20 9.99 35.20
N ASN A 603 4.02 9.86 34.62
CA ASN A 603 3.57 8.68 33.87
C ASN A 603 2.60 9.12 32.77
N ALA A 604 2.39 8.26 31.77
CA ALA A 604 1.40 8.52 30.73
C ALA A 604 0.01 8.75 31.33
N VAL A 605 -0.64 9.86 30.98
CA VAL A 605 -1.96 10.25 31.52
C VAL A 605 -2.66 11.22 30.58
N ASP A 606 -3.99 11.30 30.68
CA ASP A 606 -4.80 12.29 29.98
C ASP A 606 -4.56 13.69 30.57
N VAL A 607 -4.24 14.65 29.69
CA VAL A 607 -3.83 16.00 30.03
C VAL A 607 -4.70 17.03 29.34
N THR A 608 -5.21 17.99 30.12
CA THR A 608 -5.82 19.21 29.58
C THR A 608 -5.05 20.44 30.09
N LEU A 609 -4.45 21.22 29.18
CA LEU A 609 -3.85 22.52 29.49
C LEU A 609 -4.74 23.63 28.93
N SER A 610 -5.28 24.50 29.79
CA SER A 610 -6.20 25.56 29.37
C SER A 610 -5.84 26.93 29.97
N VAL A 611 -6.09 27.99 29.21
CA VAL A 611 -5.87 29.38 29.60
C VAL A 611 -7.19 30.04 29.97
N TYR A 612 -7.19 30.87 31.02
CA TYR A 612 -8.35 31.55 31.59
C TYR A 612 -8.05 33.04 31.81
N ASN A 613 -9.09 33.87 31.71
CA ASN A 613 -9.01 35.30 32.06
C ASN A 613 -9.24 35.54 33.57
N VAL A 614 -9.11 36.78 34.03
CA VAL A 614 -9.29 37.16 35.45
C VAL A 614 -10.71 36.93 36.00
N LEU A 615 -11.71 36.73 35.14
CA LEU A 615 -13.08 36.39 35.53
C LEU A 615 -13.30 34.87 35.63
N GLY A 616 -12.27 34.06 35.37
CA GLY A 616 -12.33 32.60 35.36
C GLY A 616 -12.96 32.02 34.08
N GLN A 617 -13.13 32.82 33.03
CA GLN A 617 -13.64 32.31 31.74
C GLN A 617 -12.49 31.68 30.97
N LYS A 618 -12.72 30.46 30.46
CA LYS A 618 -11.77 29.75 29.59
C LYS A 618 -11.62 30.51 28.27
N VAL A 619 -10.38 30.84 27.93
CA VAL A 619 -9.99 31.58 26.73
C VAL A 619 -9.64 30.60 25.61
N VAL A 620 -8.80 29.61 25.90
CA VAL A 620 -8.38 28.57 24.95
C VAL A 620 -7.94 27.31 25.70
N THR A 621 -8.05 26.16 25.06
CA THR A 621 -7.42 24.90 25.50
C THR A 621 -6.23 24.67 24.55
N LEU A 622 -5.02 24.60 25.11
CA LEU A 622 -3.76 24.45 24.36
C LEU A 622 -3.39 22.98 24.12
N VAL A 623 -3.77 22.11 25.06
CA VAL A 623 -3.55 20.66 24.98
C VAL A 623 -4.79 19.98 25.55
N ASP A 624 -5.28 18.93 24.88
CA ASP A 624 -6.35 18.06 25.36
C ASP A 624 -6.13 16.63 24.82
N GLY A 625 -5.77 15.68 25.69
CA GLY A 625 -5.58 14.28 25.31
C GLY A 625 -4.46 13.57 26.08
N MET A 626 -4.24 12.29 25.76
CA MET A 626 -3.19 11.45 26.35
C MET A 626 -1.79 11.98 26.03
N LYS A 627 -0.92 12.07 27.05
CA LYS A 627 0.49 12.42 26.92
C LYS A 627 1.37 11.42 27.67
N SER A 628 2.54 11.10 27.12
CA SER A 628 3.55 10.19 27.67
C SER A 628 4.23 10.76 28.93
N ALA A 629 4.93 9.92 29.70
CA ALA A 629 5.77 10.41 30.79
C ALA A 629 6.91 11.28 30.25
N GLY A 630 7.34 12.30 30.98
CA GLY A 630 8.44 13.19 30.58
C GLY A 630 8.07 14.67 30.59
N SER A 631 8.94 15.49 30.00
CA SER A 631 8.75 16.94 29.87
C SER A 631 7.97 17.27 28.61
N HIS A 632 7.04 18.22 28.72
CA HIS A 632 6.17 18.67 27.64
C HIS A 632 6.13 20.20 27.60
N MET A 633 5.87 20.77 26.43
CA MET A 633 5.77 22.21 26.25
C MET A 633 4.59 22.55 25.35
N ALA A 634 3.88 23.64 25.66
CA ALA A 634 2.81 24.18 24.84
C ALA A 634 2.99 25.68 24.64
N THR A 635 2.89 26.13 23.38
CA THR A 635 3.00 27.54 23.02
C THR A 635 1.63 28.22 23.11
N PHE A 636 1.59 29.40 23.74
CA PHE A 636 0.39 30.22 23.80
C PHE A 636 0.60 31.54 23.05
N ASP A 637 -0.13 31.73 21.96
CA ASP A 637 -0.25 33.02 21.27
C ASP A 637 -1.45 33.83 21.78
N ALA A 638 -1.17 34.98 22.37
CA ALA A 638 -2.17 35.93 22.85
C ALA A 638 -2.35 37.15 21.94
N SER A 639 -1.97 37.06 20.65
CA SER A 639 -2.08 38.12 19.65
C SER A 639 -3.49 38.74 19.55
N GLY A 640 -4.54 37.94 19.75
CA GLY A 640 -5.94 38.39 19.79
C GLY A 640 -6.46 38.94 21.13
N LEU A 641 -5.64 38.96 22.19
CA LEU A 641 -6.08 39.28 23.56
C LEU A 641 -5.57 40.64 24.08
N SER A 642 -6.28 41.25 25.02
CA SER A 642 -5.86 42.52 25.65
C SER A 642 -4.72 42.32 26.66
N SER A 643 -3.76 43.26 26.74
CA SER A 643 -2.72 43.24 27.79
C SER A 643 -3.34 43.12 29.18
N GLY A 644 -2.80 42.23 30.01
CA GLY A 644 -3.40 41.90 31.29
C GLY A 644 -2.92 40.58 31.89
N VAL A 645 -3.51 40.22 33.02
CA VAL A 645 -3.20 38.97 33.73
C VAL A 645 -4.07 37.84 33.20
N TYR A 646 -3.45 36.70 32.95
CA TYR A 646 -4.11 35.44 32.58
C TYR A 646 -3.62 34.32 33.49
N PHE A 647 -4.39 33.24 33.55
CA PHE A 647 -4.03 32.03 34.28
C PHE A 647 -4.01 30.85 33.32
N TYR A 648 -3.07 29.93 33.47
CA TYR A 648 -3.10 28.66 32.78
C TYR A 648 -3.18 27.54 33.81
N GLN A 649 -3.96 26.52 33.48
CA GLN A 649 -4.25 25.39 34.34
C GLN A 649 -3.97 24.10 33.59
N LEU A 650 -3.11 23.27 34.18
CA LEU A 650 -2.82 21.91 33.75
C LEU A 650 -3.63 20.96 34.61
N ARG A 651 -4.43 20.11 33.99
CA ARG A 651 -5.06 18.96 34.62
C ARG A 651 -4.41 17.70 34.04
N ALA A 652 -3.83 16.87 34.90
CA ALA A 652 -3.22 15.59 34.51
C ALA A 652 -3.86 14.50 35.39
N GLY A 653 -4.80 13.73 34.82
CA GLY A 653 -5.64 12.81 35.60
C GLY A 653 -6.41 13.49 36.74
N GLU A 654 -6.09 13.13 37.99
CA GLU A 654 -6.72 13.68 39.21
C GLU A 654 -6.04 14.93 39.76
N VAL A 655 -4.83 15.27 39.30
CA VAL A 655 -4.09 16.44 39.80
C VAL A 655 -4.33 17.67 38.92
N THR A 656 -4.35 18.84 39.55
CA THR A 656 -4.56 20.12 38.85
C THR A 656 -3.59 21.17 39.38
N PHE A 657 -2.85 21.79 38.46
CA PHE A 657 -1.92 22.88 38.73
C PHE A 657 -2.40 24.15 38.06
N THR A 658 -2.17 25.31 38.66
CA THR A 658 -2.54 26.59 38.05
C THR A 658 -1.46 27.62 38.33
N GLN A 659 -1.09 28.36 37.29
CA GLN A 659 -0.07 29.39 37.33
C GLN A 659 -0.57 30.67 36.64
N LYS A 660 0.09 31.79 36.95
CA LYS A 660 -0.28 33.12 36.46
C LYS A 660 0.73 33.60 35.42
N MET A 661 0.25 34.21 34.34
CA MET A 661 1.07 34.88 33.33
C MET A 661 0.62 36.33 33.09
N LEU A 662 1.54 37.18 32.66
CA LEU A 662 1.29 38.60 32.37
C LEU A 662 1.58 38.89 30.89
N LEU A 663 0.53 39.21 30.13
CA LEU A 663 0.65 39.68 28.76
C LEU A 663 0.92 41.20 28.77
N SER A 664 2.00 41.62 28.14
CA SER A 664 2.41 43.04 28.06
C SER A 664 2.71 43.46 26.62
N LYS A 665 1.65 43.79 25.87
CA LYS A 665 1.76 44.42 24.53
C LYS A 665 2.17 45.88 24.60
#